data_AF-A0A9E5V4H7-F1
#
_entry.id   AF-A0A9E5V4H7-F1
#
_cell.length_a   1.000
_cell.length_b   1.000
_cell.length_c   1.000
_cell.angle_alpha   90.00
_cell.angle_beta   90.00
_cell.angle_gamma   90.00
#
_symmetry.space_group_name_H-M   'P 1'
#
loop_
_entity.id
_entity.type
_entity.pdbx_description
1 polymer ?
#
loop_
_entity_poly.entity_id
_entity_poly.type
_entity_poly.pdbx_seq_one_letter_code
_entity_poly.pdbx_strand_id
1 'polypeptide(L)'
;MPKQIIIAEQHRIAAVFSEDQIQELIVATGSHQVGDIYLGVVENVLPGIDAAFVNIGDAERNGFIHVTDLGPLRLKRAAGSITELLAPQQKVLVQVMKEPTGNKGPRLTGNISLPGRYLVLMPFGRGVNLSRRIRNENERNRLRALAVLIKPAGMGLLVRTEAEGVAEEAIIEDLEALQKQWENIQQEAVTTRPPSLLNRDDDFIQRVLRDVYSADVNRIVVDSHTGMKRVKQHLVSWSGGRAPQGVLVDHHRDRASILEYFRVNAAIREALKPRVDLPSGGYIIIERTEALTVIDVNSGSFTRSATARETVLWTNSEAAVEIARQLRLRNIAGVIIVDFIDMDSRRDQLQVLEQFNKALRADKARPQIAQLSELGLVELTRKRQGQNIYELFGRTCPTCGGLGHLVHLPGESERQLQEFVEPTREYAAPENRTPQLRENWDGQKDEFDADPSQDLQELDLTNHPSYQERGGANNRRRRRSRIRVGEPVARVGGSVRAEPDTESELPVAEETVLPTLIPKENRSEKPDRSRSSNRRDKPAAEPPQVIQVEMTLEEQDVYALMGVSPLVLATEEVKDPKSAVVTVTLPGESSRVNNGATVTTIFPPDAFMQSEAEEAPPSRSSFSANDEANVGSTSLEPEPSLEMTVPEVSTDAADGNGSSRRRRRRSSAVESENAANAVVDS
;
A
#
# COMPACT_ATOMS: atom_id res chain seq x y z
N MET A 1 3.81 -18.15 -13.68
CA MET A 1 4.61 -17.50 -14.74
C MET A 1 6.01 -17.28 -14.18
N PRO A 2 7.08 -17.39 -14.97
CA PRO A 2 8.43 -17.11 -14.51
C PRO A 2 8.62 -15.60 -14.25
N LYS A 3 9.14 -15.24 -13.08
CA LYS A 3 9.63 -13.90 -12.78
C LYS A 3 11.09 -13.75 -13.17
N GLN A 4 11.49 -12.52 -13.48
CA GLN A 4 12.88 -12.11 -13.64
C GLN A 4 13.21 -10.90 -12.76
N ILE A 5 14.37 -10.91 -12.11
CA ILE A 5 14.87 -9.77 -11.33
C ILE A 5 16.04 -9.12 -12.08
N ILE A 6 15.96 -7.81 -12.31
CA ILE A 6 17.05 -6.98 -12.81
C ILE A 6 17.57 -6.14 -11.64
N ILE A 7 18.89 -6.09 -11.41
CA ILE A 7 19.51 -5.30 -10.35
C ILE A 7 20.62 -4.41 -10.93
N ALA A 8 20.40 -3.09 -10.89
CA ALA A 8 21.42 -2.08 -11.12
C ALA A 8 21.94 -1.61 -9.76
N GLU A 9 22.99 -2.27 -9.26
CA GLU A 9 23.59 -1.98 -7.97
C GLU A 9 24.20 -0.58 -7.94
N GLN A 10 24.89 -0.17 -9.01
CA GLN A 10 25.49 1.17 -9.14
C GLN A 10 24.48 2.31 -8.99
N HIS A 11 23.23 2.08 -9.38
CA HIS A 11 22.14 3.06 -9.25
C HIS A 11 21.22 2.78 -8.06
N ARG A 12 21.45 1.71 -7.29
CA ARG A 12 20.57 1.20 -6.22
C ARG A 12 19.10 1.07 -6.67
N ILE A 13 18.88 0.56 -7.88
CA ILE A 13 17.56 0.30 -8.49
C ILE A 13 17.46 -1.18 -8.84
N ALA A 14 16.34 -1.81 -8.50
CA ALA A 14 15.97 -3.14 -8.99
C ALA A 14 14.55 -3.14 -9.57
N ALA A 15 14.36 -3.94 -10.62
CA ALA A 15 13.09 -4.08 -11.33
C ALA A 15 12.67 -5.56 -11.36
N VAL A 16 11.41 -5.80 -11.01
CA VAL A 16 10.81 -7.14 -10.98
C VAL A 16 9.88 -7.31 -12.18
N PHE A 17 10.23 -8.22 -13.07
CA PHE A 17 9.48 -8.54 -14.28
C PHE A 17 8.61 -9.78 -14.09
N SER A 18 7.42 -9.77 -14.69
CA SER A 18 6.57 -10.94 -14.95
C SER A 18 5.84 -10.70 -16.26
N GLU A 19 5.77 -11.71 -17.13
CA GLU A 19 5.13 -11.60 -18.46
C GLU A 19 5.70 -10.42 -19.28
N ASP A 20 7.04 -10.30 -19.26
CA ASP A 20 7.86 -9.24 -19.88
C ASP A 20 7.54 -7.79 -19.46
N GLN A 21 6.62 -7.59 -18.51
CA GLN A 21 6.29 -6.29 -17.92
C GLN A 21 6.87 -6.11 -16.52
N ILE A 22 7.22 -4.87 -16.17
CA ILE A 22 7.64 -4.50 -14.81
C ILE A 22 6.40 -4.46 -13.89
N GLN A 23 6.49 -5.19 -12.77
CA GLN A 23 5.45 -5.34 -11.76
C GLN A 23 5.74 -4.56 -10.47
N GLU A 24 7.02 -4.39 -10.15
CA GLU A 24 7.51 -3.70 -8.95
C GLU A 24 8.90 -3.09 -9.25
N LEU A 25 9.12 -1.87 -8.78
CA LEU A 25 10.44 -1.23 -8.73
C LEU A 25 10.82 -1.06 -7.26
N ILE A 26 12.05 -1.39 -6.88
CA ILE A 26 12.60 -1.00 -5.57
C ILE A 26 13.83 -0.13 -5.78
N VAL A 27 13.93 0.92 -4.97
CA VAL A 27 14.94 1.97 -5.07
C VAL A 27 15.47 2.23 -3.66
N ALA A 28 16.78 2.26 -3.47
CA ALA A 28 17.42 2.51 -2.16
C ALA A 28 18.26 3.81 -2.18
N THR A 29 17.59 4.91 -2.51
CA THR A 29 18.15 6.27 -2.60
C THR A 29 17.71 7.14 -1.42
N GLY A 30 18.62 7.91 -0.84
CA GLY A 30 18.33 8.86 0.24
C GLY A 30 19.33 8.78 1.41
N SER A 31 19.24 9.76 2.31
CA SER A 31 20.05 9.81 3.56
C SER A 31 19.62 8.78 4.60
N HIS A 32 18.33 8.41 4.59
CA HIS A 32 17.68 7.44 5.48
C HIS A 32 16.87 6.45 4.65
N GLN A 33 16.82 5.19 5.08
CA GLN A 33 16.09 4.11 4.43
C GLN A 33 15.25 3.36 5.46
N VAL A 34 14.09 2.81 5.06
CA VAL A 34 13.32 1.92 5.94
C VAL A 34 14.19 0.74 6.37
N GLY A 35 14.30 0.53 7.68
CA GLY A 35 15.14 -0.50 8.31
C GLY A 35 16.42 0.02 8.99
N ASP A 36 16.92 1.21 8.63
CA ASP A 36 18.12 1.81 9.25
C ASP A 36 17.96 1.97 10.77
N ILE A 37 19.01 1.67 11.54
CA ILE A 37 19.03 1.80 13.01
C ILE A 37 20.04 2.87 13.40
N TYR A 38 19.58 3.86 14.17
CA TYR A 38 20.34 4.99 14.67
C TYR A 38 20.41 5.01 16.20
N LEU A 39 21.54 5.46 16.74
CA LEU A 39 21.65 5.98 18.09
C LEU A 39 21.37 7.48 18.04
N GLY A 40 20.18 7.88 18.46
CA GLY A 40 19.73 9.27 18.45
C GLY A 40 19.68 9.91 19.84
N VAL A 41 19.35 11.21 19.86
CA VAL A 41 19.07 11.97 21.08
C VAL A 41 17.66 12.55 20.99
N VAL A 42 16.84 12.39 22.03
CA VAL A 42 15.54 13.08 22.13
C VAL A 42 15.81 14.58 22.25
N GLU A 43 15.41 15.36 21.25
CA GLU A 43 15.63 16.80 21.25
C GLU A 43 14.45 17.52 21.93
N ASN A 44 13.23 17.22 21.49
CA ASN A 44 12.00 17.83 21.97
C ASN A 44 10.90 16.78 22.21
N VAL A 45 10.07 16.99 23.23
CA VAL A 45 8.92 16.13 23.57
C VAL A 45 7.65 16.98 23.57
N LEU A 46 6.67 16.63 22.74
CA LEU A 46 5.45 17.40 22.51
C LEU A 46 4.22 16.62 23.03
N PRO A 47 3.70 16.92 24.22
CA PRO A 47 2.56 16.20 24.80
C PRO A 47 1.26 16.41 24.01
N GLY A 48 1.06 17.57 23.37
CA GLY A 48 -0.14 17.87 22.59
C GLY A 48 -0.36 17.00 21.33
N ILE A 49 0.64 16.20 20.96
CA ILE A 49 0.55 15.20 19.86
C ILE A 49 1.11 13.82 20.28
N ASP A 50 1.31 13.62 21.60
CA ASP A 50 1.93 12.44 22.21
C ASP A 50 3.16 11.89 21.44
N ALA A 51 4.04 12.78 21.02
CA ALA A 51 5.20 12.46 20.19
C ALA A 51 6.46 13.23 20.59
N ALA A 52 7.61 12.73 20.16
CA ALA A 52 8.92 13.33 20.36
C ALA A 52 9.70 13.43 19.06
N PHE A 53 10.58 14.42 18.98
CA PHE A 53 11.56 14.57 17.92
C PHE A 53 12.91 14.05 18.40
N VAL A 54 13.52 13.19 17.59
CA VAL A 54 14.81 12.55 17.85
C VAL A 54 15.80 12.99 16.80
N ASN A 55 16.90 13.60 17.24
CA ASN A 55 18.03 13.91 16.39
C ASN A 55 18.80 12.63 16.05
N ILE A 56 18.88 12.34 14.75
CA ILE A 56 19.56 11.16 14.18
C ILE A 56 20.73 11.55 13.25
N GLY A 57 21.16 12.81 13.28
CA GLY A 57 22.31 13.31 12.51
C GLY A 57 21.98 13.88 11.13
N ASP A 58 20.71 14.01 10.77
CA ASP A 58 20.28 14.90 9.69
C ASP A 58 20.30 16.35 10.21
N ALA A 59 20.83 17.27 9.42
CA ALA A 59 20.85 18.70 9.71
C ALA A 59 19.55 19.41 9.32
N GLU A 60 18.73 18.82 8.44
CA GLU A 60 17.48 19.41 7.96
C GLU A 60 16.25 18.94 8.75
N ARG A 61 16.17 17.64 9.11
CA ARG A 61 14.94 17.02 9.65
C ARG A 61 15.19 16.02 10.77
N ASN A 62 14.77 16.37 11.97
CA ASN A 62 14.65 15.42 13.07
C ASN A 62 13.63 14.29 12.77
N GLY A 63 13.90 13.09 13.25
CA GLY A 63 12.99 11.96 13.14
C GLY A 63 11.86 12.03 14.16
N PHE A 64 10.67 11.56 13.79
CA PHE A 64 9.45 11.63 14.59
C PHE A 64 9.11 10.28 15.23
N ILE A 65 8.90 10.22 16.55
CA ILE A 65 8.45 9.01 17.26
C ILE A 65 7.19 9.29 18.10
N HIS A 66 6.16 8.47 17.92
CA HIS A 66 4.88 8.57 18.66
C HIS A 66 4.88 7.68 19.91
N VAL A 67 4.06 7.98 20.92
CA VAL A 67 4.00 7.27 22.20
C VAL A 67 3.77 5.75 22.06
N THR A 68 3.05 5.31 21.02
CA THR A 68 2.85 3.88 20.69
C THR A 68 4.13 3.19 20.25
N ASP A 69 5.03 3.92 19.59
CA ASP A 69 6.17 3.40 18.86
C ASP A 69 7.43 3.36 19.75
N LEU A 70 7.38 3.95 20.95
CA LEU A 70 8.48 3.99 21.92
C LEU A 70 9.00 2.61 22.34
N GLY A 71 8.11 1.62 22.47
CA GLY A 71 8.46 0.25 22.88
C GLY A 71 9.33 0.20 24.16
N PRO A 72 10.58 -0.28 24.08
CA PRO A 72 11.50 -0.39 25.22
C PRO A 72 12.02 0.95 25.76
N LEU A 73 11.88 2.06 25.01
CA LEU A 73 12.44 3.37 25.39
C LEU A 73 11.71 4.05 26.56
N ARG A 74 10.56 3.51 26.97
CA ARG A 74 9.70 4.08 28.01
C ARG A 74 10.34 3.96 29.41
N LEU A 75 10.61 5.10 30.04
CA LEU A 75 11.14 5.20 31.41
C LEU A 75 10.22 4.54 32.46
N LYS A 76 8.89 4.56 32.23
CA LYS A 76 7.88 3.91 33.09
C LYS A 76 7.09 2.87 32.31
N ARG A 77 6.71 1.77 32.97
CA ARG A 77 5.88 0.70 32.37
C ARG A 77 4.39 1.02 32.31
N ALA A 78 3.94 2.02 33.07
CA ALA A 78 2.54 2.46 33.07
C ALA A 78 2.19 3.25 31.80
N ALA A 79 0.89 3.38 31.51
CA ALA A 79 0.41 4.43 30.63
C ALA A 79 0.45 5.78 31.37
N GLY A 80 0.91 6.81 30.67
CA GLY A 80 1.06 8.19 31.12
C GLY A 80 1.43 9.06 29.93
N SER A 81 1.48 10.38 30.10
CA SER A 81 1.87 11.30 29.02
C SER A 81 3.29 11.00 28.52
N ILE A 82 3.59 11.28 27.26
CA ILE A 82 4.93 11.03 26.71
C ILE A 82 6.06 11.72 27.52
N THR A 83 5.78 12.85 28.18
CA THR A 83 6.69 13.55 29.10
C THR A 83 7.06 12.77 30.37
N GLU A 84 6.31 11.74 30.76
CA GLU A 84 6.69 10.79 31.81
C GLU A 84 7.45 9.57 31.29
N LEU A 85 7.46 9.37 29.96
CA LEU A 85 7.97 8.18 29.29
C LEU A 85 9.29 8.41 28.55
N LEU A 86 9.56 9.64 28.12
CA LEU A 86 10.83 10.12 27.56
C LEU A 86 11.25 11.43 28.25
N ALA A 87 12.56 11.61 28.42
CA ALA A 87 13.15 12.89 28.80
C ALA A 87 13.85 13.56 27.58
N PRO A 88 13.86 14.90 27.48
CA PRO A 88 14.80 15.61 26.60
C PRO A 88 16.25 15.23 26.90
N GLN A 89 17.13 15.29 25.91
CA GLN A 89 18.53 14.82 25.93
C GLN A 89 18.71 13.32 26.25
N GLN A 90 17.64 12.52 26.32
CA GLN A 90 17.74 11.07 26.46
C GLN A 90 18.34 10.43 25.20
N LYS A 91 19.39 9.63 25.37
CA LYS A 91 19.91 8.75 24.30
C LYS A 91 18.89 7.65 24.00
N VAL A 92 18.59 7.43 22.73
CA VAL A 92 17.58 6.45 22.28
C VAL A 92 18.08 5.64 21.09
N LEU A 93 17.89 4.33 21.14
CA LEU A 93 18.10 3.44 20.00
C LEU A 93 16.80 3.37 19.20
N VAL A 94 16.84 3.76 17.92
CA VAL A 94 15.65 3.94 17.08
C VAL A 94 15.84 3.35 15.69
N GLN A 95 14.80 2.74 15.14
CA GLN A 95 14.76 2.23 13.76
C GLN A 95 13.84 3.08 12.89
N VAL A 96 14.25 3.34 11.64
CA VAL A 96 13.43 4.02 10.62
C VAL A 96 12.31 3.09 10.17
N MET A 97 11.09 3.40 10.59
CA MET A 97 9.87 2.70 10.18
C MET A 97 9.26 3.29 8.90
N LYS A 98 9.48 4.59 8.62
CA LYS A 98 9.14 5.23 7.34
C LYS A 98 10.19 6.26 6.95
N GLU A 99 10.55 6.28 5.68
CA GLU A 99 11.37 7.31 5.04
C GLU A 99 10.78 8.72 5.14
N PRO A 100 11.62 9.78 5.09
CA PRO A 100 11.14 11.16 5.06
C PRO A 100 10.22 11.41 3.85
N THR A 101 9.21 12.25 4.07
CA THR A 101 8.10 12.50 3.14
C THR A 101 7.88 14.00 3.01
N GLY A 102 8.36 14.59 1.91
CA GLY A 102 8.39 16.03 1.72
C GLY A 102 9.12 16.73 2.88
N ASN A 103 8.43 17.67 3.52
CA ASN A 103 8.95 18.44 4.66
C ASN A 103 8.95 17.66 5.99
N LYS A 104 8.35 16.46 6.03
CA LYS A 104 8.26 15.64 7.26
C LYS A 104 9.46 14.68 7.35
N GLY A 105 10.18 14.71 8.46
CA GLY A 105 11.28 13.79 8.77
C GLY A 105 10.84 12.32 8.87
N PRO A 106 11.79 11.37 8.94
CA PRO A 106 11.48 9.94 9.00
C PRO A 106 10.66 9.59 10.25
N ARG A 107 9.72 8.64 10.14
CA ARG A 107 9.02 8.09 11.32
C ARG A 107 9.84 6.95 11.91
N LEU A 108 10.09 7.04 13.21
CA LEU A 108 10.94 6.16 13.99
C LEU A 108 10.13 5.21 14.89
N THR A 109 10.76 4.16 15.37
CA THR A 109 10.26 3.28 16.44
C THR A 109 11.42 2.81 17.34
N GLY A 110 11.17 2.63 18.63
CA GLY A 110 12.10 1.95 19.55
C GLY A 110 11.97 0.43 19.50
N ASN A 111 10.93 -0.10 18.84
CA ASN A 111 10.74 -1.54 18.65
C ASN A 111 11.62 -2.04 17.49
N ILE A 112 12.92 -2.19 17.76
CA ILE A 112 13.90 -2.68 16.78
C ILE A 112 13.52 -4.07 16.27
N SER A 113 13.63 -4.26 14.96
CA SER A 113 13.42 -5.53 14.27
C SER A 113 14.51 -5.78 13.22
N LEU A 114 15.07 -6.98 13.19
CA LEU A 114 16.12 -7.39 12.25
C LEU A 114 15.55 -8.45 11.29
N PRO A 115 15.32 -8.12 10.01
CA PRO A 115 14.76 -9.05 9.04
C PRO A 115 15.84 -9.90 8.36
N GLY A 116 15.87 -11.19 8.67
CA GLY A 116 16.55 -12.24 7.91
C GLY A 116 15.71 -12.75 6.75
N ARG A 117 16.14 -13.85 6.13
CA ARG A 117 15.46 -14.47 4.97
C ARG A 117 14.23 -15.28 5.41
N TYR A 118 14.35 -16.03 6.50
CA TYR A 118 13.32 -16.92 7.03
C TYR A 118 12.67 -16.35 8.29
N LEU A 119 13.41 -15.59 9.06
CA LEU A 119 13.02 -15.05 10.35
C LEU A 119 13.08 -13.52 10.38
N VAL A 120 12.40 -12.94 11.36
CA VAL A 120 12.61 -11.56 11.82
C VAL A 120 12.81 -11.61 13.32
N LEU A 121 14.02 -11.26 13.77
CA LEU A 121 14.36 -11.17 15.18
C LEU A 121 13.83 -9.85 15.75
N MET A 122 13.18 -9.91 16.90
CA MET A 122 12.67 -8.74 17.61
C MET A 122 13.29 -8.72 19.01
N PRO A 123 14.47 -8.10 19.21
CA PRO A 123 15.22 -8.18 20.47
C PRO A 123 14.44 -7.74 21.72
N PHE A 124 13.54 -6.76 21.55
CA PHE A 124 12.65 -6.26 22.61
C PHE A 124 11.23 -6.83 22.55
N GLY A 125 10.93 -7.64 21.54
CA GLY A 125 9.64 -8.32 21.37
C GLY A 125 9.48 -9.51 22.32
N ARG A 126 8.31 -10.15 22.31
CA ARG A 126 8.04 -11.37 23.09
C ARG A 126 7.23 -12.38 22.30
N GLY A 127 7.42 -13.66 22.62
CA GLY A 127 6.73 -14.78 22.01
C GLY A 127 7.19 -15.09 20.58
N VAL A 128 6.43 -15.97 19.92
CA VAL A 128 6.70 -16.47 18.57
C VAL A 128 5.48 -16.19 17.70
N ASN A 129 5.70 -15.48 16.59
CA ASN A 129 4.69 -15.15 15.60
C ASN A 129 4.98 -15.88 14.28
N LEU A 130 3.94 -16.21 13.53
CA LEU A 130 4.06 -16.83 12.20
C LEU A 130 3.28 -16.00 11.18
N SER A 131 3.82 -15.90 9.97
CA SER A 131 3.18 -15.20 8.86
C SER A 131 1.77 -15.75 8.59
N ARG A 132 0.77 -14.85 8.53
CA ARG A 132 -0.63 -15.19 8.21
C ARG A 132 -0.84 -15.71 6.77
N ARG A 133 0.22 -15.78 5.96
CA ARG A 133 0.21 -16.34 4.61
C ARG A 133 0.51 -17.85 4.59
N ILE A 134 1.17 -18.40 5.61
CA ILE A 134 1.40 -19.85 5.75
C ILE A 134 0.04 -20.49 6.06
N ARG A 135 -0.50 -21.26 5.11
CA ARG A 135 -1.83 -21.89 5.20
C ARG A 135 -1.78 -23.34 5.65
N ASN A 136 -0.68 -24.04 5.39
CA ASN A 136 -0.50 -25.43 5.76
C ASN A 136 -0.38 -25.57 7.29
N GLU A 137 -1.36 -26.19 7.93
CA GLU A 137 -1.40 -26.29 9.40
C GLU A 137 -0.29 -27.19 9.97
N ASN A 138 0.11 -28.23 9.23
CA ASN A 138 1.19 -29.13 9.63
C ASN A 138 2.52 -28.37 9.69
N GLU A 139 2.84 -27.63 8.61
CA GLU A 139 4.06 -26.83 8.55
C GLU A 139 4.02 -25.65 9.53
N ARG A 140 2.86 -25.00 9.69
CA ARG A 140 2.65 -23.96 10.71
C ARG A 140 2.87 -24.48 12.13
N ASN A 141 2.57 -25.75 12.40
CA ASN A 141 2.82 -26.37 13.70
C ASN A 141 4.29 -26.80 13.85
N ARG A 142 4.93 -27.37 12.81
CA ARG A 142 6.38 -27.65 12.78
C ARG A 142 7.20 -26.37 13.03
N LEU A 143 6.98 -25.34 12.22
CA LEU A 143 7.67 -24.05 12.32
C LEU A 143 7.40 -23.36 13.66
N ARG A 144 6.20 -23.50 14.24
CA ARG A 144 5.92 -23.00 15.61
C ARG A 144 6.72 -23.77 16.66
N ALA A 145 6.79 -25.09 16.59
CA ALA A 145 7.54 -25.90 17.56
C ALA A 145 9.04 -25.58 17.51
N LEU A 146 9.63 -25.58 16.31
CA LEU A 146 11.02 -25.18 16.07
C LEU A 146 11.27 -23.75 16.57
N ALA A 147 10.46 -22.77 16.14
CA ALA A 147 10.61 -21.38 16.54
C ALA A 147 10.37 -21.13 18.04
N VAL A 148 9.70 -22.03 18.78
CA VAL A 148 9.61 -21.97 20.25
C VAL A 148 10.88 -22.53 20.90
N LEU A 149 11.47 -23.58 20.34
CA LEU A 149 12.69 -24.22 20.83
C LEU A 149 13.93 -23.32 20.66
N ILE A 150 14.11 -22.70 19.49
CA ILE A 150 15.34 -21.96 19.15
C ILE A 150 15.34 -20.49 19.62
N LYS A 151 14.20 -19.97 20.09
CA LYS A 151 14.04 -18.53 20.34
C LYS A 151 14.84 -18.06 21.57
N PRO A 152 15.79 -17.11 21.43
CA PRO A 152 16.57 -16.61 22.55
C PRO A 152 15.72 -16.02 23.69
N ALA A 153 16.24 -16.11 24.91
CA ALA A 153 15.58 -15.61 26.11
C ALA A 153 15.31 -14.10 26.04
N GLY A 154 14.20 -13.65 26.62
CA GLY A 154 13.79 -12.24 26.60
C GLY A 154 13.22 -11.71 25.26
N MET A 155 13.74 -12.19 24.12
CA MET A 155 13.41 -11.71 22.77
C MET A 155 12.11 -12.29 22.19
N GLY A 156 11.69 -11.78 21.03
CA GLY A 156 10.60 -12.32 20.21
C GLY A 156 11.06 -12.69 18.79
N LEU A 157 10.31 -13.55 18.12
CA LEU A 157 10.64 -14.05 16.78
C LEU A 157 9.39 -14.06 15.87
N LEU A 158 9.56 -13.76 14.59
CA LEU A 158 8.51 -13.83 13.57
C LEU A 158 8.99 -14.66 12.37
N VAL A 159 8.27 -15.73 12.04
CA VAL A 159 8.56 -16.60 10.89
C VAL A 159 7.94 -16.04 9.61
N ARG A 160 8.75 -15.79 8.57
CA ARG A 160 8.36 -15.31 7.24
C ARG A 160 7.71 -16.44 6.41
N THR A 161 7.09 -16.09 5.27
CA THR A 161 6.56 -17.10 4.32
C THR A 161 7.63 -18.03 3.78
N GLU A 162 8.83 -17.49 3.55
CA GLU A 162 9.92 -18.17 2.85
C GLU A 162 10.50 -19.36 3.63
N ALA A 163 10.10 -19.55 4.89
CA ALA A 163 10.48 -20.68 5.74
C ALA A 163 9.62 -21.94 5.53
N GLU A 164 8.50 -21.84 4.81
CA GLU A 164 7.59 -22.97 4.53
C GLU A 164 8.29 -24.04 3.69
N GLY A 165 8.54 -25.22 4.29
CA GLY A 165 9.25 -26.34 3.66
C GLY A 165 10.79 -26.29 3.77
N VAL A 166 11.35 -25.33 4.53
CA VAL A 166 12.81 -25.18 4.69
C VAL A 166 13.36 -26.12 5.77
N ALA A 167 14.62 -26.54 5.62
CA ALA A 167 15.36 -27.32 6.62
C ALA A 167 15.55 -26.51 7.93
N GLU A 168 15.62 -27.19 9.07
CA GLU A 168 15.66 -26.50 10.38
C GLU A 168 17.03 -25.88 10.69
N GLU A 169 18.09 -26.46 10.15
CA GLU A 169 19.47 -25.98 10.18
C GLU A 169 19.58 -24.60 9.52
N ALA A 170 19.02 -24.42 8.32
CA ALA A 170 19.03 -23.13 7.61
C ALA A 170 18.19 -22.04 8.30
N ILE A 171 17.21 -22.44 9.12
CA ILE A 171 16.41 -21.51 9.96
C ILE A 171 17.23 -21.11 11.22
N ILE A 172 18.07 -22.02 11.74
CA ILE A 172 19.00 -21.73 12.84
C ILE A 172 20.14 -20.82 12.35
N GLU A 173 20.72 -21.06 11.18
CA GLU A 173 21.77 -20.20 10.58
C GLU A 173 21.27 -18.75 10.36
N ASP A 174 20.05 -18.56 9.84
CA ASP A 174 19.42 -17.23 9.70
C ASP A 174 19.20 -16.57 11.08
N LEU A 175 18.91 -17.34 12.13
CA LEU A 175 18.77 -16.83 13.49
C LEU A 175 20.13 -16.44 14.12
N GLU A 176 21.17 -17.25 13.95
CA GLU A 176 22.52 -16.97 14.46
C GLU A 176 23.12 -15.72 13.80
N ALA A 177 22.92 -15.55 12.49
CA ALA A 177 23.31 -14.34 11.77
C ALA A 177 22.63 -13.08 12.35
N LEU A 178 21.32 -13.16 12.64
CA LEU A 178 20.57 -12.04 13.25
C LEU A 178 20.97 -11.77 14.70
N GLN A 179 21.31 -12.80 15.48
CA GLN A 179 21.85 -12.61 16.84
C GLN A 179 23.19 -11.90 16.80
N LYS A 180 24.12 -12.32 15.94
CA LYS A 180 25.42 -11.68 15.76
C LYS A 180 25.31 -10.23 15.27
N GLN A 181 24.37 -9.96 14.35
CA GLN A 181 24.07 -8.60 13.90
C GLN A 181 23.57 -7.74 15.07
N TRP A 182 22.69 -8.29 15.93
CA TRP A 182 22.21 -7.59 17.12
C TRP A 182 23.32 -7.32 18.15
N GLU A 183 24.20 -8.29 18.41
CA GLU A 183 25.34 -8.12 19.33
C GLU A 183 26.28 -6.99 18.88
N ASN A 184 26.59 -6.89 17.58
CA ASN A 184 27.36 -5.78 17.03
C ASN A 184 26.67 -4.44 17.28
N ILE A 185 25.36 -4.33 16.97
CA ILE A 185 24.56 -3.11 17.20
C ILE A 185 24.56 -2.72 18.69
N GLN A 186 24.49 -3.70 19.61
CA GLN A 186 24.54 -3.43 21.05
C GLN A 186 25.92 -2.93 21.50
N GLN A 187 27.01 -3.46 20.95
CA GLN A 187 28.37 -2.99 21.25
C GLN A 187 28.58 -1.55 20.73
N GLU A 188 28.23 -1.29 19.48
CA GLU A 188 28.36 0.04 18.87
C GLU A 188 27.47 1.09 19.55
N ALA A 189 26.26 0.72 19.99
CA ALA A 189 25.37 1.60 20.76
C ALA A 189 25.95 2.06 22.11
N VAL A 190 26.93 1.32 22.65
CA VAL A 190 27.63 1.65 23.91
C VAL A 190 28.91 2.45 23.64
N THR A 191 29.68 2.10 22.60
CA THR A 191 30.96 2.77 22.29
C THR A 191 30.78 4.12 21.58
N THR A 192 29.77 4.23 20.71
CA THR A 192 29.64 5.33 19.77
C THR A 192 28.86 6.51 20.38
N ARG A 193 29.23 7.74 19.99
CA ARG A 193 28.51 8.94 20.42
C ARG A 193 27.31 9.19 19.49
N PRO A 194 26.12 9.53 20.02
CA PRO A 194 25.01 9.98 19.19
C PRO A 194 25.21 11.45 18.76
N PRO A 195 24.58 11.88 17.66
CA PRO A 195 23.82 11.05 16.72
C PRO A 195 24.73 10.19 15.83
N SER A 196 24.34 8.94 15.57
CA SER A 196 25.08 8.02 14.69
C SER A 196 24.19 6.93 14.08
N LEU A 197 24.50 6.52 12.85
CA LEU A 197 23.98 5.31 12.21
C LEU A 197 24.76 4.10 12.76
N LEU A 198 24.06 3.04 13.20
CA LEU A 198 24.67 1.79 13.70
C LEU A 198 24.45 0.60 12.76
N ASN A 199 23.36 0.57 12.00
CA ASN A 199 23.12 -0.52 11.05
C ASN A 199 22.28 -0.05 9.86
N ARG A 200 22.74 -0.44 8.66
CA ARG A 200 22.06 -0.26 7.37
C ARG A 200 22.23 -1.54 6.54
N ASP A 201 21.21 -1.87 5.76
CA ASP A 201 21.29 -2.93 4.74
C ASP A 201 22.07 -2.42 3.51
N ASP A 202 23.40 -2.23 3.64
CA ASP A 202 24.22 -1.62 2.58
C ASP A 202 24.46 -2.53 1.37
N ASP A 203 24.40 -3.86 1.52
CA ASP A 203 24.35 -4.77 0.36
C ASP A 203 22.94 -4.78 -0.26
N PHE A 204 22.74 -3.85 -1.20
CA PHE A 204 21.50 -3.73 -1.96
C PHE A 204 21.08 -5.05 -2.64
N ILE A 205 22.04 -5.89 -3.07
CA ILE A 205 21.74 -7.21 -3.63
C ILE A 205 21.10 -8.11 -2.56
N GLN A 206 21.68 -8.19 -1.37
CA GLN A 206 21.13 -8.99 -0.27
C GLN A 206 19.71 -8.53 0.10
N ARG A 207 19.47 -7.21 0.18
CA ARG A 207 18.14 -6.63 0.46
C ARG A 207 17.10 -6.99 -0.61
N VAL A 208 17.42 -6.77 -1.89
CA VAL A 208 16.53 -7.11 -3.01
C VAL A 208 16.21 -8.60 -3.03
N LEU A 209 17.23 -9.46 -2.88
CA LEU A 209 17.03 -10.91 -2.83
C LEU A 209 16.16 -11.30 -1.62
N ARG A 210 16.44 -10.78 -0.42
CA ARG A 210 15.68 -11.13 0.81
C ARG A 210 14.19 -10.86 0.66
N ASP A 211 13.83 -9.73 0.06
CA ASP A 211 12.46 -9.19 0.07
C ASP A 211 11.68 -9.33 -1.26
N VAL A 212 12.32 -9.89 -2.30
CA VAL A 212 11.70 -10.21 -3.61
C VAL A 212 11.87 -11.67 -4.03
N TYR A 213 13.03 -12.29 -3.78
CA TYR A 213 13.30 -13.65 -4.26
C TYR A 213 12.27 -14.65 -3.73
N SER A 214 11.75 -15.48 -4.62
CA SER A 214 10.69 -16.45 -4.38
C SER A 214 10.83 -17.58 -5.41
N ALA A 215 10.21 -18.74 -5.16
CA ALA A 215 10.43 -19.97 -5.95
C ALA A 215 9.94 -19.90 -7.42
N ASP A 216 9.31 -18.81 -7.84
CA ASP A 216 8.89 -18.52 -9.21
C ASP A 216 9.85 -17.57 -9.96
N VAL A 217 11.01 -17.22 -9.38
CA VAL A 217 12.07 -16.43 -10.03
C VAL A 217 13.01 -17.32 -10.82
N ASN A 218 12.92 -17.31 -12.15
CA ASN A 218 13.73 -18.15 -13.04
C ASN A 218 15.02 -17.46 -13.52
N ARG A 219 15.12 -16.13 -13.45
CA ARG A 219 16.30 -15.38 -13.94
C ARG A 219 16.63 -14.18 -13.06
N ILE A 220 17.91 -13.99 -12.79
CA ILE A 220 18.45 -12.82 -12.08
C ILE A 220 19.62 -12.26 -12.89
N VAL A 221 19.55 -10.98 -13.25
CA VAL A 221 20.61 -10.28 -14.00
C VAL A 221 21.07 -9.07 -13.20
N VAL A 222 22.38 -8.95 -13.02
CA VAL A 222 23.02 -7.81 -12.33
C VAL A 222 23.87 -6.98 -13.29
N ASP A 223 24.21 -5.75 -12.91
CA ASP A 223 25.13 -4.89 -13.66
C ASP A 223 26.60 -5.38 -13.71
N SER A 224 27.02 -6.22 -12.77
CA SER A 224 28.44 -6.45 -12.50
C SER A 224 28.81 -7.91 -12.19
N HIS A 225 30.00 -8.32 -12.64
CA HIS A 225 30.54 -9.66 -12.38
C HIS A 225 30.78 -9.93 -10.87
N THR A 226 31.09 -8.87 -10.10
CA THR A 226 31.20 -8.90 -8.64
C THR A 226 29.84 -9.07 -7.97
N GLY A 227 28.82 -8.35 -8.42
CA GLY A 227 27.43 -8.57 -8.00
C GLY A 227 26.95 -9.99 -8.29
N MET A 228 27.30 -10.56 -9.44
CA MET A 228 26.87 -11.92 -9.83
C MET A 228 27.47 -12.99 -8.90
N LYS A 229 28.72 -12.79 -8.45
CA LYS A 229 29.35 -13.65 -7.44
C LYS A 229 28.62 -13.54 -6.10
N ARG A 230 28.25 -12.33 -5.64
CA ARG A 230 27.42 -12.13 -4.44
C ARG A 230 26.04 -12.77 -4.54
N VAL A 231 25.31 -12.60 -5.65
CA VAL A 231 24.01 -13.28 -5.86
C VAL A 231 24.17 -14.79 -5.73
N LYS A 232 25.19 -15.38 -6.37
CA LYS A 232 25.45 -16.83 -6.28
C LYS A 232 25.82 -17.25 -4.85
N GLN A 233 26.61 -16.47 -4.13
CA GLN A 233 26.97 -16.73 -2.73
C GLN A 233 25.76 -16.66 -1.78
N HIS A 234 24.94 -15.61 -1.86
CA HIS A 234 23.73 -15.45 -1.06
C HIS A 234 22.72 -16.58 -1.32
N LEU A 235 22.48 -16.92 -2.59
CA LEU A 235 21.58 -18.03 -2.96
C LEU A 235 22.11 -19.38 -2.48
N VAL A 236 23.43 -19.65 -2.60
CA VAL A 236 24.06 -20.89 -2.12
C VAL A 236 23.99 -21.01 -0.59
N SER A 237 24.16 -19.92 0.14
CA SER A 237 23.99 -19.85 1.59
C SER A 237 22.56 -20.29 1.99
N TRP A 238 21.54 -19.65 1.43
CA TRP A 238 20.14 -19.95 1.72
C TRP A 238 19.64 -21.33 1.25
N SER A 239 20.45 -22.08 0.49
CA SER A 239 20.07 -23.38 -0.08
C SER A 239 20.89 -24.55 0.47
N GLY A 240 21.46 -24.40 1.67
CA GLY A 240 22.25 -25.46 2.32
C GLY A 240 23.48 -25.86 1.50
N GLY A 241 24.14 -24.87 0.88
CA GLY A 241 25.31 -25.08 0.04
C GLY A 241 25.04 -25.52 -1.41
N ARG A 242 23.78 -25.57 -1.87
CA ARG A 242 23.42 -26.07 -3.21
C ARG A 242 22.62 -25.06 -4.04
N ALA A 243 23.30 -24.37 -4.95
CA ALA A 243 22.70 -23.35 -5.84
C ALA A 243 21.32 -23.77 -6.38
N PRO A 244 20.28 -22.93 -6.25
CA PRO A 244 18.89 -23.32 -6.50
C PRO A 244 18.67 -23.73 -7.96
N GLN A 245 18.09 -24.91 -8.15
CA GLN A 245 17.84 -25.48 -9.47
C GLN A 245 16.82 -24.62 -10.24
N GLY A 246 17.10 -24.36 -11.52
CA GLY A 246 16.22 -23.59 -12.41
C GLY A 246 16.45 -22.06 -12.43
N VAL A 247 17.30 -21.51 -11.54
CA VAL A 247 17.56 -20.05 -11.51
C VAL A 247 18.81 -19.69 -12.33
N LEU A 248 18.61 -19.02 -13.46
CA LEU A 248 19.70 -18.48 -14.28
C LEU A 248 20.23 -17.17 -13.66
N VAL A 249 21.45 -17.19 -13.13
CA VAL A 249 22.12 -16.01 -12.57
C VAL A 249 23.29 -15.60 -13.46
N ASP A 250 23.19 -14.42 -14.09
CA ASP A 250 24.22 -13.85 -14.98
C ASP A 250 24.43 -12.36 -14.70
N HIS A 251 25.40 -11.76 -15.38
CA HIS A 251 25.68 -10.32 -15.37
C HIS A 251 25.53 -9.75 -16.78
N HIS A 252 25.09 -8.50 -16.84
CA HIS A 252 25.06 -7.70 -18.05
C HIS A 252 26.49 -7.44 -18.56
N ARG A 253 26.67 -7.43 -19.88
CA ARG A 253 28.00 -7.29 -20.52
C ARG A 253 28.05 -6.29 -21.68
N ASP A 254 26.88 -5.82 -22.14
CA ASP A 254 26.82 -4.87 -23.24
C ASP A 254 27.22 -3.45 -22.80
N ARG A 255 27.60 -2.62 -23.77
CA ARG A 255 28.00 -1.22 -23.52
C ARG A 255 26.84 -0.32 -23.07
N ALA A 256 25.60 -0.67 -23.41
CA ALA A 256 24.41 0.03 -22.96
C ALA A 256 24.11 -0.31 -21.49
N SER A 257 23.62 0.66 -20.72
CA SER A 257 23.31 0.42 -19.29
C SER A 257 22.25 -0.66 -19.11
N ILE A 258 22.33 -1.44 -18.02
CA ILE A 258 21.35 -2.51 -17.75
C ILE A 258 19.90 -1.98 -17.67
N LEU A 259 19.72 -0.76 -17.17
CA LEU A 259 18.42 -0.08 -17.07
C LEU A 259 17.86 0.37 -18.43
N GLU A 260 18.73 0.54 -19.43
CA GLU A 260 18.34 0.90 -20.80
C GLU A 260 18.11 -0.35 -21.66
N TYR A 261 19.00 -1.35 -21.56
CA TYR A 261 18.86 -2.64 -22.23
C TYR A 261 17.54 -3.35 -21.88
N PHE A 262 17.23 -3.48 -20.58
CA PHE A 262 15.95 -4.02 -20.11
C PHE A 262 14.81 -2.99 -20.10
N ARG A 263 14.99 -1.84 -20.77
CA ARG A 263 13.99 -0.75 -20.92
C ARG A 263 13.38 -0.20 -19.62
N VAL A 264 13.98 -0.47 -18.46
CA VAL A 264 13.56 0.06 -17.15
C VAL A 264 13.47 1.59 -17.18
N ASN A 265 14.45 2.27 -17.80
CA ASN A 265 14.44 3.72 -17.98
C ASN A 265 13.28 4.21 -18.88
N ALA A 266 12.79 3.41 -19.82
CA ALA A 266 11.62 3.76 -20.62
C ALA A 266 10.33 3.57 -19.80
N ALA A 267 10.21 2.44 -19.10
CA ALA A 267 9.08 2.14 -18.23
C ALA A 267 8.92 3.15 -17.08
N ILE A 268 10.01 3.69 -16.52
CA ILE A 268 9.96 4.79 -15.54
C ILE A 268 9.40 6.06 -16.17
N ARG A 269 9.87 6.47 -17.36
CA ARG A 269 9.34 7.64 -18.09
C ARG A 269 7.87 7.48 -18.48
N GLU A 270 7.43 6.24 -18.72
CA GLU A 270 6.05 5.89 -19.03
C GLU A 270 5.16 5.93 -17.78
N ALA A 271 5.61 5.34 -16.67
CA ALA A 271 4.91 5.35 -15.38
C ALA A 271 4.86 6.73 -14.70
N LEU A 272 5.61 7.72 -15.19
CA LEU A 272 5.49 9.13 -14.82
C LEU A 272 4.40 9.89 -15.61
N LYS A 273 3.86 9.34 -16.71
CA LYS A 273 2.76 9.97 -17.47
C LYS A 273 1.41 9.75 -16.77
N PRO A 274 0.44 10.69 -16.83
CA PRO A 274 -0.91 10.44 -16.34
C PRO A 274 -1.59 9.29 -17.09
N ARG A 275 -1.59 9.34 -18.43
CA ARG A 275 -2.17 8.32 -19.31
C ARG A 275 -1.34 7.02 -19.33
N VAL A 276 -2.04 5.88 -19.31
CA VAL A 276 -1.54 4.53 -19.58
C VAL A 276 -2.47 3.85 -20.57
N ASP A 277 -1.95 3.30 -21.66
CA ASP A 277 -2.75 2.60 -22.68
C ASP A 277 -3.03 1.14 -22.26
N LEU A 278 -4.23 0.65 -22.54
CA LEU A 278 -4.66 -0.73 -22.26
C LEU A 278 -4.43 -1.62 -23.50
N PRO A 279 -4.07 -2.92 -23.34
CA PRO A 279 -3.80 -3.83 -24.46
C PRO A 279 -4.91 -3.92 -25.52
N SER A 280 -6.17 -3.76 -25.15
CA SER A 280 -7.31 -3.79 -26.08
C SER A 280 -7.48 -2.50 -26.90
N GLY A 281 -6.78 -1.41 -26.58
CA GLY A 281 -6.87 -0.11 -27.27
C GLY A 281 -7.70 0.97 -26.57
N GLY A 282 -8.13 0.70 -25.32
CA GLY A 282 -8.55 1.73 -24.37
C GLY A 282 -7.36 2.37 -23.64
N TYR A 283 -7.63 3.20 -22.63
CA TYR A 283 -6.60 3.78 -21.77
C TYR A 283 -7.18 4.16 -20.40
N ILE A 284 -6.31 4.33 -19.41
CA ILE A 284 -6.63 4.92 -18.11
C ILE A 284 -5.84 6.22 -17.92
N ILE A 285 -6.40 7.18 -17.18
CA ILE A 285 -5.73 8.43 -16.80
C ILE A 285 -5.59 8.45 -15.29
N ILE A 286 -4.35 8.53 -14.79
CA ILE A 286 -4.03 8.54 -13.35
C ILE A 286 -3.57 9.94 -12.96
N GLU A 287 -4.40 10.64 -12.20
CA GLU A 287 -4.14 12.00 -11.71
C GLU A 287 -4.12 12.07 -10.19
N ARG A 288 -3.29 12.97 -9.66
CA ARG A 288 -3.03 13.11 -8.22
C ARG A 288 -3.38 14.50 -7.75
N THR A 289 -4.15 14.60 -6.67
CA THR A 289 -4.36 15.84 -5.92
C THR A 289 -3.47 15.83 -4.67
N GLU A 290 -3.63 16.79 -3.78
CA GLU A 290 -2.93 16.79 -2.48
C GLU A 290 -3.42 15.66 -1.56
N ALA A 291 -4.72 15.37 -1.55
CA ALA A 291 -5.36 14.46 -0.60
C ALA A 291 -5.59 13.03 -1.16
N LEU A 292 -5.81 12.89 -2.47
CA LEU A 292 -6.24 11.65 -3.10
C LEU A 292 -5.69 11.46 -4.52
N THR A 293 -5.89 10.28 -5.09
CA THR A 293 -5.59 9.98 -6.50
C THR A 293 -6.89 9.60 -7.22
N VAL A 294 -7.16 10.21 -8.38
CA VAL A 294 -8.29 9.88 -9.25
C VAL A 294 -7.76 9.03 -10.42
N ILE A 295 -8.53 8.03 -10.82
CA ILE A 295 -8.23 7.21 -12.00
C ILE A 295 -9.47 7.10 -12.87
N ASP A 296 -9.40 7.66 -14.08
CA ASP A 296 -10.43 7.60 -15.12
C ASP A 296 -10.13 6.46 -16.11
N VAL A 297 -11.18 5.82 -16.66
CA VAL A 297 -11.12 4.63 -17.53
C VAL A 297 -11.87 4.89 -18.84
N ASN A 298 -11.18 4.77 -19.97
CA ASN A 298 -11.70 5.07 -21.31
C ASN A 298 -11.58 3.85 -22.25
N SER A 299 -12.62 3.57 -23.04
CA SER A 299 -12.61 2.53 -24.08
C SER A 299 -11.79 2.92 -25.32
N GLY A 300 -11.57 4.21 -25.55
CA GLY A 300 -10.65 4.73 -26.57
C GLY A 300 -10.98 4.24 -27.99
N SER A 301 -10.11 3.38 -28.53
CA SER A 301 -10.25 2.80 -29.88
C SER A 301 -10.88 1.39 -29.90
N PHE A 302 -11.14 0.81 -28.72
CA PHE A 302 -11.57 -0.58 -28.61
C PHE A 302 -13.02 -0.77 -29.07
N THR A 303 -13.19 -1.52 -30.16
CA THR A 303 -14.46 -1.67 -30.92
C THR A 303 -14.70 -3.11 -31.39
N ARG A 304 -14.03 -4.11 -30.79
CA ARG A 304 -13.97 -5.50 -31.32
C ARG A 304 -15.00 -6.47 -30.74
N SER A 305 -15.76 -6.09 -29.71
CA SER A 305 -16.77 -6.96 -29.08
C SER A 305 -18.09 -6.94 -29.86
N ALA A 306 -18.94 -7.96 -29.67
CA ALA A 306 -20.23 -8.05 -30.35
C ALA A 306 -21.24 -6.99 -29.86
N THR A 307 -21.11 -6.52 -28.62
CA THR A 307 -21.97 -5.48 -28.03
C THR A 307 -21.18 -4.38 -27.31
N ALA A 308 -21.81 -3.21 -27.14
CA ALA A 308 -21.26 -2.12 -26.33
C ALA A 308 -21.08 -2.56 -24.85
N ARG A 309 -22.04 -3.29 -24.29
CA ARG A 309 -22.00 -3.82 -22.92
C ARG A 309 -20.79 -4.72 -22.67
N GLU A 310 -20.50 -5.66 -23.58
CA GLU A 310 -19.31 -6.51 -23.48
C GLU A 310 -18.02 -5.68 -23.60
N THR A 311 -18.01 -4.69 -24.48
CA THR A 311 -16.87 -3.76 -24.65
C THR A 311 -16.57 -3.01 -23.35
N VAL A 312 -17.61 -2.51 -22.66
CA VAL A 312 -17.49 -1.84 -21.36
C VAL A 312 -16.98 -2.82 -20.29
N LEU A 313 -17.65 -3.97 -20.11
CA LEU A 313 -17.27 -4.95 -19.09
C LEU A 313 -15.83 -5.48 -19.29
N TRP A 314 -15.43 -5.69 -20.54
CA TRP A 314 -14.05 -6.07 -20.88
C TRP A 314 -13.06 -4.94 -20.54
N THR A 315 -13.32 -3.71 -20.98
CA THR A 315 -12.45 -2.54 -20.72
C THR A 315 -12.29 -2.31 -19.22
N ASN A 316 -13.37 -2.34 -18.44
CA ASN A 316 -13.33 -2.17 -16.99
C ASN A 316 -12.59 -3.33 -16.29
N SER A 317 -12.73 -4.57 -16.78
CA SER A 317 -12.00 -5.73 -16.25
C SER A 317 -10.49 -5.65 -16.54
N GLU A 318 -10.11 -5.19 -17.73
CA GLU A 318 -8.72 -4.96 -18.14
C GLU A 318 -8.09 -3.80 -17.34
N ALA A 319 -8.82 -2.68 -17.23
CA ALA A 319 -8.45 -1.54 -16.41
C ALA A 319 -8.25 -1.93 -14.94
N ALA A 320 -9.13 -2.73 -14.34
CA ALA A 320 -8.98 -3.20 -12.96
C ALA A 320 -7.66 -3.96 -12.71
N VAL A 321 -7.19 -4.76 -13.68
CA VAL A 321 -5.90 -5.45 -13.61
C VAL A 321 -4.73 -4.48 -13.75
N GLU A 322 -4.81 -3.56 -14.72
CA GLU A 322 -3.75 -2.59 -14.98
C GLU A 322 -3.62 -1.54 -13.86
N ILE A 323 -4.73 -1.06 -13.31
CA ILE A 323 -4.75 -0.19 -12.13
C ILE A 323 -4.07 -0.88 -10.94
N ALA A 324 -4.40 -2.15 -10.68
CA ALA A 324 -3.75 -2.91 -9.63
C ALA A 324 -2.23 -3.09 -9.86
N ARG A 325 -1.75 -3.07 -11.12
CA ARG A 325 -0.32 -3.03 -11.47
C ARG A 325 0.28 -1.64 -11.25
N GLN A 326 -0.36 -0.58 -11.75
CA GLN A 326 0.12 0.80 -11.63
C GLN A 326 0.19 1.27 -10.17
N LEU A 327 -0.75 0.87 -9.30
CA LEU A 327 -0.70 1.15 -7.86
C LEU A 327 0.56 0.56 -7.19
N ARG A 328 1.04 -0.61 -7.66
CA ARG A 328 2.32 -1.20 -7.22
C ARG A 328 3.51 -0.46 -7.84
N LEU A 329 3.54 -0.35 -9.17
CA LEU A 329 4.64 0.21 -9.95
C LEU A 329 4.96 1.67 -9.59
N ARG A 330 3.93 2.49 -9.41
CA ARG A 330 4.04 3.92 -9.03
C ARG A 330 4.13 4.13 -7.52
N ASN A 331 3.87 3.09 -6.73
CA ASN A 331 3.68 3.10 -5.27
C ASN A 331 2.70 4.19 -4.77
N ILE A 332 1.60 4.40 -5.50
CA ILE A 332 0.51 5.33 -5.14
C ILE A 332 -0.14 4.86 -3.83
N ALA A 333 -0.52 5.77 -2.95
CA ALA A 333 -1.08 5.44 -1.64
C ALA A 333 -1.92 6.59 -1.07
N GLY A 334 -2.76 6.29 -0.08
CA GLY A 334 -3.78 7.19 0.46
C GLY A 334 -5.19 6.72 0.08
N VAL A 335 -6.10 7.68 -0.11
CA VAL A 335 -7.40 7.45 -0.75
C VAL A 335 -7.20 7.49 -2.26
N ILE A 336 -7.74 6.50 -2.96
CA ILE A 336 -7.75 6.41 -4.42
C ILE A 336 -9.20 6.19 -4.85
N ILE A 337 -9.64 6.94 -5.84
CA ILE A 337 -10.97 6.84 -6.46
C ILE A 337 -10.76 6.35 -7.89
N VAL A 338 -11.52 5.33 -8.29
CA VAL A 338 -11.53 4.83 -9.67
C VAL A 338 -12.90 5.08 -10.27
N ASP A 339 -12.93 5.84 -11.35
CA ASP A 339 -14.10 6.05 -12.20
C ASP A 339 -14.08 4.98 -13.30
N PHE A 340 -15.06 4.07 -13.28
CA PHE A 340 -15.20 3.00 -14.27
C PHE A 340 -16.35 3.33 -15.20
N ILE A 341 -16.20 3.03 -16.49
CA ILE A 341 -17.23 3.29 -17.51
C ILE A 341 -18.57 2.67 -17.08
N ASP A 342 -19.65 3.46 -17.15
CA ASP A 342 -20.99 3.10 -16.68
C ASP A 342 -21.46 1.70 -17.10
N MET A 343 -22.05 0.97 -16.14
CA MET A 343 -22.57 -0.39 -16.33
C MET A 343 -23.97 -0.51 -15.74
N ASP A 344 -25.01 -0.62 -16.58
CA ASP A 344 -26.41 -0.81 -16.17
C ASP A 344 -26.61 -2.06 -15.28
N SER A 345 -25.79 -3.09 -15.52
CA SER A 345 -25.94 -4.38 -14.87
C SER A 345 -25.12 -4.47 -13.59
N ARG A 346 -25.82 -4.54 -12.44
CA ARG A 346 -25.20 -4.81 -11.13
C ARG A 346 -24.38 -6.10 -11.10
N ARG A 347 -24.69 -7.09 -11.95
CA ARG A 347 -23.88 -8.32 -12.11
C ARG A 347 -22.49 -8.00 -12.67
N ASP A 348 -22.43 -7.10 -13.64
CA ASP A 348 -21.22 -6.73 -14.36
C ASP A 348 -20.32 -5.85 -13.47
N GLN A 349 -20.93 -4.90 -12.75
CA GLN A 349 -20.29 -4.13 -11.66
C GLN A 349 -19.62 -5.07 -10.62
N LEU A 350 -20.36 -6.06 -10.12
CA LEU A 350 -19.84 -7.04 -9.15
C LEU A 350 -18.70 -7.90 -9.74
N GLN A 351 -18.79 -8.25 -11.03
CA GLN A 351 -17.73 -9.01 -11.72
C GLN A 351 -16.43 -8.20 -11.86
N VAL A 352 -16.51 -6.90 -12.17
CA VAL A 352 -15.35 -5.99 -12.18
C VAL A 352 -14.75 -5.87 -10.78
N LEU A 353 -15.57 -5.67 -9.75
CA LEU A 353 -15.13 -5.61 -8.35
C LEU A 353 -14.45 -6.91 -7.88
N GLU A 354 -14.93 -8.08 -8.31
CA GLU A 354 -14.28 -9.36 -8.02
C GLU A 354 -12.90 -9.48 -8.68
N GLN A 355 -12.78 -9.16 -9.98
CA GLN A 355 -11.48 -9.18 -10.66
C GLN A 355 -10.52 -8.14 -10.07
N PHE A 356 -11.01 -6.96 -9.70
CA PHE A 356 -10.19 -5.92 -9.06
C PHE A 356 -9.67 -6.40 -7.70
N ASN A 357 -10.55 -6.91 -6.82
CA ASN A 357 -10.16 -7.52 -5.54
C ASN A 357 -9.13 -8.65 -5.73
N LYS A 358 -9.34 -9.52 -6.72
CA LYS A 358 -8.42 -10.60 -7.09
C LYS A 358 -7.04 -10.08 -7.53
N ALA A 359 -6.98 -9.03 -8.35
CA ALA A 359 -5.72 -8.41 -8.79
C ALA A 359 -4.98 -7.66 -7.66
N LEU A 360 -5.74 -7.02 -6.76
CA LEU A 360 -5.22 -6.29 -5.60
C LEU A 360 -4.60 -7.20 -4.52
N ARG A 361 -5.00 -8.49 -4.43
CA ARG A 361 -4.44 -9.47 -3.47
C ARG A 361 -2.93 -9.71 -3.57
N ALA A 362 -2.33 -9.43 -4.71
CA ALA A 362 -0.88 -9.56 -4.92
C ALA A 362 -0.07 -8.48 -4.18
N ASP A 363 -0.69 -7.35 -3.83
CA ASP A 363 0.01 -6.18 -3.30
C ASP A 363 0.40 -6.32 -1.81
N LYS A 364 1.68 -6.07 -1.53
CA LYS A 364 2.27 -6.05 -0.19
C LYS A 364 1.60 -5.01 0.72
N ALA A 365 1.15 -3.88 0.16
CA ALA A 365 0.51 -2.77 0.87
C ALA A 365 -0.91 -3.08 1.40
N ARG A 366 -1.53 -4.18 0.93
CA ARG A 366 -2.92 -4.57 1.24
C ARG A 366 -3.94 -3.44 1.01
N PRO A 367 -4.09 -2.94 -0.23
CA PRO A 367 -5.20 -2.06 -0.57
C PRO A 367 -6.56 -2.71 -0.25
N GLN A 368 -7.52 -1.90 0.17
CA GLN A 368 -8.87 -2.33 0.52
C GLN A 368 -9.87 -1.45 -0.24
N ILE A 369 -10.73 -2.06 -1.05
CA ILE A 369 -11.91 -1.38 -1.60
C ILE A 369 -12.83 -1.08 -0.41
N ALA A 370 -13.25 0.19 -0.28
CA ALA A 370 -14.14 0.65 0.77
C ALA A 370 -15.60 0.47 0.35
N GLN A 371 -15.99 1.08 -0.77
CA GLN A 371 -17.33 1.02 -1.32
C GLN A 371 -17.34 1.27 -2.84
N LEU A 372 -18.48 0.97 -3.45
CA LEU A 372 -18.92 1.52 -4.74
C LEU A 372 -19.95 2.60 -4.41
N SER A 373 -19.75 3.84 -4.85
CA SER A 373 -20.66 4.94 -4.57
C SER A 373 -21.91 4.90 -5.46
N GLU A 374 -22.93 5.68 -5.11
CA GLU A 374 -24.14 5.85 -5.94
C GLU A 374 -23.84 6.53 -7.29
N LEU A 375 -22.67 7.17 -7.42
CA LEU A 375 -22.16 7.79 -8.64
C LEU A 375 -21.27 6.84 -9.48
N GLY A 376 -21.26 5.53 -9.19
CA GLY A 376 -20.46 4.54 -9.92
C GLY A 376 -18.97 4.48 -9.55
N LEU A 377 -18.48 5.43 -8.74
CA LEU A 377 -17.08 5.52 -8.35
C LEU A 377 -16.68 4.42 -7.36
N VAL A 378 -15.54 3.77 -7.60
CA VAL A 378 -14.97 2.76 -6.69
C VAL A 378 -13.91 3.39 -5.79
N GLU A 379 -14.22 3.47 -4.50
CA GLU A 379 -13.31 3.99 -3.48
C GLU A 379 -12.39 2.88 -2.95
N LEU A 380 -11.09 3.15 -2.85
CA LEU A 380 -10.15 2.24 -2.21
C LEU A 380 -9.09 2.99 -1.38
N THR A 381 -8.63 2.34 -0.33
CA THR A 381 -7.55 2.84 0.54
C THR A 381 -6.31 1.97 0.42
N ARG A 382 -5.13 2.58 0.22
CA ARG A 382 -3.85 1.86 0.09
C ARG A 382 -2.80 2.40 1.07
N LYS A 383 -2.19 1.51 1.86
CA LYS A 383 -1.23 1.91 2.91
C LYS A 383 0.15 2.25 2.31
N ARG A 384 0.57 3.51 2.47
CA ARG A 384 1.87 4.02 2.02
C ARG A 384 3.04 3.25 2.65
N GLN A 385 3.84 2.59 1.80
CA GLN A 385 5.01 1.78 2.18
C GLN A 385 6.34 2.55 2.15
N GLY A 386 6.41 3.66 1.41
CA GLY A 386 7.64 4.44 1.21
C GLY A 386 7.37 5.70 0.38
N GLN A 387 8.34 6.15 -0.40
CA GLN A 387 8.18 7.19 -1.41
C GLN A 387 7.47 6.66 -2.67
N ASN A 388 6.79 7.55 -3.40
CA ASN A 388 6.15 7.24 -4.68
C ASN A 388 7.07 7.57 -5.87
N ILE A 389 6.74 7.07 -7.07
CA ILE A 389 7.59 7.21 -8.26
C ILE A 389 7.88 8.67 -8.64
N TYR A 390 6.96 9.59 -8.38
CA TYR A 390 7.12 11.01 -8.66
C TYR A 390 8.02 11.74 -7.64
N GLU A 391 8.11 11.22 -6.41
CA GLU A 391 9.04 11.71 -5.38
C GLU A 391 10.46 11.16 -5.61
N LEU A 392 10.56 9.92 -6.12
CA LEU A 392 11.84 9.26 -6.41
C LEU A 392 12.52 9.77 -7.69
N PHE A 393 11.75 10.00 -8.76
CA PHE A 393 12.28 10.32 -10.09
C PHE A 393 11.79 11.67 -10.67
N GLY A 394 10.88 12.36 -9.98
CA GLY A 394 10.34 13.65 -10.39
C GLY A 394 10.84 14.82 -9.55
N ARG A 395 10.57 16.04 -10.03
CA ARG A 395 10.69 17.31 -9.29
C ARG A 395 9.50 18.19 -9.67
N THR A 396 9.12 19.13 -8.81
CA THR A 396 8.14 20.16 -9.16
C THR A 396 8.69 21.06 -10.27
N CYS A 397 7.84 21.45 -11.23
CA CYS A 397 8.22 22.36 -12.30
C CYS A 397 8.38 23.77 -11.73
N PRO A 398 9.54 24.45 -11.88
CA PRO A 398 9.75 25.78 -11.31
C PRO A 398 8.85 26.84 -11.95
N THR A 399 8.48 26.69 -13.23
CA THR A 399 7.70 27.68 -13.99
C THR A 399 6.22 27.73 -13.58
N CYS A 400 5.62 26.59 -13.25
CA CYS A 400 4.18 26.48 -12.95
C CYS A 400 3.89 25.91 -11.55
N GLY A 401 4.89 25.79 -10.68
CA GLY A 401 4.78 25.15 -9.36
C GLY A 401 4.48 23.64 -9.36
N GLY A 402 4.20 23.05 -10.54
CA GLY A 402 3.63 21.71 -10.68
C GLY A 402 2.19 21.67 -11.19
N LEU A 403 1.55 22.83 -11.44
CA LEU A 403 0.18 22.94 -11.97
C LEU A 403 0.00 22.37 -13.40
N GLY A 404 1.08 22.18 -14.15
CA GLY A 404 1.03 21.66 -15.53
C GLY A 404 0.55 22.65 -16.61
N HIS A 405 -0.08 23.75 -16.21
CA HIS A 405 -0.56 24.80 -17.12
C HIS A 405 0.46 25.93 -17.32
N LEU A 406 0.44 26.55 -18.51
CA LEU A 406 1.00 27.87 -18.76
C LEU A 406 -0.15 28.87 -18.77
N VAL A 407 0.02 30.00 -18.07
CA VAL A 407 -0.96 31.10 -18.08
C VAL A 407 -0.68 31.98 -19.30
N HIS A 408 -1.74 32.41 -19.98
CA HIS A 408 -1.68 33.38 -21.07
C HIS A 408 -2.64 34.53 -20.72
N LEU A 409 -2.14 35.69 -20.31
CA LEU A 409 -3.01 36.81 -19.92
C LEU A 409 -3.39 37.65 -21.15
N PRO A 410 -4.64 38.14 -21.25
CA PRO A 410 -5.06 39.01 -22.35
C PRO A 410 -4.21 40.28 -22.45
N GLY A 411 -3.49 40.43 -23.56
CA GLY A 411 -2.62 41.58 -23.83
C GLY A 411 -1.12 41.30 -23.75
N GLU A 412 -0.71 40.14 -23.21
CA GLU A 412 0.69 39.69 -23.27
C GLU A 412 1.07 39.31 -24.70
N SER A 413 2.06 39.98 -25.28
CA SER A 413 2.61 39.57 -26.57
C SER A 413 3.50 38.33 -26.41
N GLU A 414 3.35 37.34 -27.29
CA GLU A 414 3.95 35.98 -27.26
C GLU A 414 5.50 35.88 -27.17
N ARG A 415 6.20 37.01 -27.04
CA ARG A 415 7.66 37.17 -27.20
C ARG A 415 8.52 36.50 -26.12
N GLN A 416 7.97 36.05 -25.00
CA GLN A 416 8.75 35.44 -23.91
C GLN A 416 8.89 33.91 -24.02
N LEU A 417 8.23 33.25 -24.99
CA LEU A 417 8.29 31.78 -25.15
C LEU A 417 9.55 31.24 -25.86
N GLN A 418 10.63 32.02 -25.98
CA GLN A 418 11.87 31.61 -26.66
C GLN A 418 13.15 31.65 -25.80
N GLU A 419 13.15 32.30 -24.62
CA GLU A 419 14.38 32.51 -23.83
C GLU A 419 14.70 31.39 -22.79
N PHE A 420 14.41 30.13 -23.12
CA PHE A 420 14.86 28.96 -22.32
C PHE A 420 15.42 27.79 -23.15
N VAL A 421 15.96 28.08 -24.33
CA VAL A 421 16.90 27.16 -25.01
C VAL A 421 18.31 27.65 -24.75
N GLU A 422 19.04 26.98 -23.84
CA GLU A 422 20.49 27.18 -23.74
C GLU A 422 21.13 26.87 -25.10
N PRO A 423 21.99 27.76 -25.65
CA PRO A 423 22.69 27.46 -26.89
C PRO A 423 23.69 26.33 -26.64
N THR A 424 23.30 25.10 -27.03
CA THR A 424 24.21 23.96 -27.08
C THR A 424 25.43 24.36 -27.89
N ARG A 425 26.59 24.46 -27.23
CA ARG A 425 27.86 24.73 -27.91
C ARG A 425 28.13 23.60 -28.91
N GLU A 426 27.93 23.90 -30.19
CA GLU A 426 28.32 23.01 -31.26
C GLU A 426 29.84 22.78 -31.16
N TYR A 427 30.22 21.54 -30.85
CA TYR A 427 31.60 21.11 -31.01
C TYR A 427 31.89 21.09 -32.51
N ALA A 428 32.52 22.16 -33.01
CA ALA A 428 32.89 22.27 -34.40
C ALA A 428 33.68 21.03 -34.85
N ALA A 429 33.12 20.29 -35.80
CA ALA A 429 33.80 19.15 -36.40
C ALA A 429 35.08 19.64 -37.11
N PRO A 430 36.20 18.88 -37.04
CA PRO A 430 37.44 19.30 -37.68
C PRO A 430 37.25 19.38 -39.20
N GLU A 431 37.67 20.51 -39.79
CA GLU A 431 37.55 20.73 -41.24
C GLU A 431 38.33 19.68 -42.03
N ASN A 432 37.63 19.00 -42.95
CA ASN A 432 38.28 18.13 -43.94
C ASN A 432 39.11 18.98 -44.91
N ARG A 433 40.41 19.11 -44.63
CA ARG A 433 41.37 19.70 -45.56
C ARG A 433 41.40 18.90 -46.86
N THR A 434 40.90 19.50 -47.94
CA THR A 434 41.05 18.95 -49.30
C THR A 434 42.53 18.86 -49.67
N PRO A 435 43.03 17.70 -50.12
CA PRO A 435 44.39 17.59 -50.66
C PRO A 435 44.53 18.47 -51.90
N GLN A 436 45.61 19.27 -51.96
CA GLN A 436 45.93 20.03 -53.17
C GLN A 436 46.41 19.06 -54.26
N LEU A 437 45.80 19.14 -55.44
CA LEU A 437 46.21 18.34 -56.60
C LEU A 437 47.59 18.82 -57.04
N ARG A 438 48.59 17.92 -57.04
CA ARG A 438 49.93 18.21 -57.53
C ARG A 438 50.03 17.78 -58.99
N GLU A 439 50.47 18.68 -59.85
CA GLU A 439 50.66 18.43 -61.27
C GLU A 439 51.66 17.30 -61.51
N ASN A 440 51.42 16.51 -62.57
CA ASN A 440 52.44 15.72 -63.26
C ASN A 440 51.97 15.53 -64.71
N TRP A 441 52.76 16.01 -65.67
CA TRP A 441 52.85 15.43 -67.01
C TRP A 441 53.54 14.05 -66.84
N ASP A 442 53.36 13.03 -67.68
CA ASP A 442 53.60 13.03 -69.13
C ASP A 442 53.21 11.66 -69.74
N GLY A 443 53.46 11.45 -71.04
CA GLY A 443 53.95 10.14 -71.53
C GLY A 443 52.97 8.96 -71.69
N GLN A 444 52.05 9.08 -72.64
CA GLN A 444 51.32 7.98 -73.32
C GLN A 444 52.12 6.67 -73.56
N LYS A 445 51.58 5.50 -73.13
CA LYS A 445 51.63 4.21 -73.90
C LYS A 445 50.81 3.04 -73.32
N ASP A 446 49.78 2.65 -74.07
CA ASP A 446 49.39 1.32 -74.60
C ASP A 446 49.65 -0.02 -73.84
N GLU A 447 48.71 -0.97 -74.09
CA GLU A 447 48.76 -2.45 -73.88
C GLU A 447 48.74 -3.04 -72.44
N PHE A 448 48.17 -4.23 -72.16
CA PHE A 448 46.94 -4.92 -72.62
C PHE A 448 46.58 -6.09 -71.65
N ASP A 449 45.35 -6.60 -71.69
CA ASP A 449 44.86 -7.91 -71.17
C ASP A 449 44.78 -8.29 -69.65
N ALA A 450 44.00 -9.35 -69.41
CA ALA A 450 43.97 -10.28 -68.26
C ALA A 450 43.22 -9.93 -66.94
N ASP A 451 41.89 -10.07 -67.03
CA ASP A 451 40.91 -10.54 -66.02
C ASP A 451 41.40 -11.38 -64.80
N PRO A 452 40.90 -11.11 -63.57
CA PRO A 452 40.92 -12.02 -62.43
C PRO A 452 39.53 -12.62 -62.10
N SER A 453 39.34 -13.89 -62.41
CA SER A 453 38.11 -14.64 -62.13
C SER A 453 37.90 -15.00 -60.64
N GLN A 454 36.66 -14.79 -60.14
CA GLN A 454 35.97 -15.62 -59.12
C GLN A 454 36.57 -15.63 -57.67
N ASP A 455 35.78 -15.78 -56.59
CA ASP A 455 34.35 -16.10 -56.45
C ASP A 455 33.76 -15.57 -55.10
N LEU A 456 32.49 -15.92 -54.83
CA LEU A 456 31.74 -15.80 -53.56
C LEU A 456 31.09 -14.43 -53.23
N GLN A 457 29.97 -14.24 -53.92
CA GLN A 457 28.70 -13.63 -53.49
C GLN A 457 28.46 -13.47 -51.96
N GLU A 458 27.79 -12.38 -51.59
CA GLU A 458 26.83 -12.37 -50.48
C GLU A 458 25.44 -11.97 -51.04
N LEU A 459 24.35 -12.48 -50.45
CA LEU A 459 23.01 -12.55 -51.07
C LEU A 459 21.93 -11.76 -50.32
N ASP A 460 20.83 -11.47 -51.02
CA ASP A 460 19.65 -10.76 -50.52
C ASP A 460 19.00 -11.37 -49.27
N LEU A 461 18.51 -10.49 -48.40
CA LEU A 461 17.42 -10.78 -47.45
C LEU A 461 16.25 -9.78 -47.57
N THR A 462 15.93 -9.37 -48.79
CA THR A 462 14.71 -8.62 -49.14
C THR A 462 13.50 -9.54 -49.36
N ASN A 463 13.28 -10.52 -48.47
CA ASN A 463 12.11 -11.42 -48.51
C ASN A 463 11.62 -11.80 -47.10
N HIS A 464 10.71 -10.99 -46.53
CA HIS A 464 9.73 -11.47 -45.56
C HIS A 464 8.38 -10.78 -45.78
N PRO A 465 7.26 -11.51 -45.96
CA PRO A 465 6.05 -10.95 -46.56
C PRO A 465 5.06 -10.34 -45.54
N SER A 466 5.06 -9.01 -45.38
CA SER A 466 3.90 -8.29 -44.82
C SER A 466 3.91 -6.76 -45.05
N TYR A 467 4.17 -6.26 -46.27
CA TYR A 467 3.90 -4.84 -46.59
C TYR A 467 3.47 -4.58 -48.05
N GLN A 468 2.28 -5.09 -48.38
CA GLN A 468 1.47 -4.75 -49.55
C GLN A 468 0.08 -4.32 -49.02
N GLU A 469 -0.66 -3.37 -49.59
CA GLU A 469 -0.30 -2.34 -50.59
C GLU A 469 -1.44 -1.28 -50.59
N ARG A 470 -1.13 -0.05 -51.05
CA ARG A 470 -1.96 0.85 -51.91
C ARG A 470 -1.86 2.33 -51.52
N GLY A 471 -1.73 3.16 -52.54
CA GLY A 471 -1.92 4.60 -52.46
C GLY A 471 -2.13 5.20 -53.84
N GLY A 472 -2.28 6.53 -53.89
CA GLY A 472 -2.12 7.35 -55.10
C GLY A 472 -3.41 7.80 -55.79
N ALA A 473 -3.55 9.12 -55.94
CA ALA A 473 -3.88 9.76 -57.21
C ALA A 473 -3.48 11.25 -57.22
N ASN A 474 -2.97 11.70 -58.37
CA ASN A 474 -2.55 13.05 -58.72
C ASN A 474 -3.58 14.17 -58.46
N ASN A 475 -3.13 15.39 -58.12
CA ASN A 475 -2.93 16.41 -59.17
C ASN A 475 -2.04 17.62 -58.80
N ARG A 476 -1.57 18.34 -59.84
CA ARG A 476 -0.74 19.56 -59.75
C ARG A 476 -1.54 20.81 -60.13
N ARG A 477 -1.27 21.98 -59.51
CA ARG A 477 -1.18 23.30 -60.20
C ARG A 477 -0.63 24.43 -59.31
N ARG A 478 -0.07 25.45 -59.94
CA ARG A 478 0.47 26.70 -59.35
C ARG A 478 -0.46 27.88 -59.69
N ARG A 479 -0.60 28.93 -58.84
CA ARG A 479 -0.43 30.36 -59.23
C ARG A 479 -0.68 31.40 -58.11
N ARG A 480 -0.19 32.62 -58.38
CA ARG A 480 0.05 33.81 -57.53
C ARG A 480 -1.17 34.73 -57.29
N SER A 481 -1.23 35.33 -56.09
CA SER A 481 -1.31 36.80 -55.77
C SER A 481 -2.60 37.65 -56.01
N ARG A 482 -2.68 38.75 -55.21
CA ARG A 482 -3.64 39.89 -55.12
C ARG A 482 -4.92 39.60 -54.32
N ILE A 483 -5.39 40.37 -53.32
CA ILE A 483 -5.38 41.82 -52.95
C ILE A 483 -6.46 42.67 -53.66
N ARG A 484 -7.59 42.99 -52.97
CA ARG A 484 -8.10 44.35 -52.64
C ARG A 484 -9.51 44.40 -51.98
N VAL A 485 -9.62 45.23 -50.91
CA VAL A 485 -10.68 46.23 -50.57
C VAL A 485 -12.18 45.83 -50.49
N GLY A 486 -12.88 46.25 -49.42
CA GLY A 486 -14.36 46.32 -49.38
C GLY A 486 -15.03 46.48 -47.99
N GLU A 487 -15.10 47.71 -47.47
CA GLU A 487 -15.79 48.15 -46.22
C GLU A 487 -17.29 48.54 -46.46
N PRO A 488 -18.11 49.04 -45.50
CA PRO A 488 -18.13 48.96 -44.01
C PRO A 488 -19.57 48.81 -43.37
N VAL A 489 -19.70 49.16 -42.07
CA VAL A 489 -20.88 49.73 -41.32
C VAL A 489 -21.66 48.82 -40.34
N ALA A 490 -21.39 48.98 -39.03
CA ALA A 490 -22.32 49.60 -38.04
C ALA A 490 -21.66 49.73 -36.63
N ARG A 491 -22.05 50.72 -35.83
CA ARG A 491 -21.60 50.93 -34.42
C ARG A 491 -22.77 51.38 -33.52
N VAL A 492 -22.89 50.80 -32.32
CA VAL A 492 -23.26 51.42 -31.02
C VAL A 492 -22.72 50.46 -29.93
N GLY A 493 -22.20 50.83 -28.75
CA GLY A 493 -21.90 52.16 -28.19
C GLY A 493 -22.28 52.24 -26.69
N GLY A 494 -21.29 52.20 -25.78
CA GLY A 494 -21.48 52.30 -24.31
C GLY A 494 -20.13 52.33 -23.59
N SER A 495 -20.00 53.01 -22.44
CA SER A 495 -18.67 53.34 -21.88
C SER A 495 -18.59 53.56 -20.36
N VAL A 496 -17.50 53.05 -19.75
CA VAL A 496 -16.73 53.64 -18.62
C VAL A 496 -17.44 53.89 -17.26
N ARG A 497 -17.05 53.13 -16.22
CA ARG A 497 -16.12 53.60 -15.14
C ARG A 497 -15.61 52.42 -14.27
N ALA A 498 -14.86 52.68 -13.20
CA ALA A 498 -13.94 51.71 -12.57
C ALA A 498 -13.83 51.83 -11.03
N GLU A 499 -13.42 50.71 -10.38
CA GLU A 499 -12.77 50.54 -9.04
C GLU A 499 -13.44 51.12 -7.76
N PRO A 500 -13.09 50.67 -6.52
CA PRO A 500 -12.09 49.63 -6.12
C PRO A 500 -12.59 48.54 -5.12
N ASP A 501 -11.69 47.59 -4.81
CA ASP A 501 -11.42 46.85 -3.54
C ASP A 501 -12.51 46.58 -2.47
N THR A 502 -12.56 45.34 -1.93
CA THR A 502 -12.17 44.95 -0.53
C THR A 502 -12.42 43.44 -0.27
N GLU A 503 -11.71 42.84 0.69
CA GLU A 503 -11.68 41.42 1.08
C GLU A 503 -12.92 40.92 1.85
N SER A 504 -13.17 39.59 1.86
CA SER A 504 -13.71 38.85 3.03
C SER A 504 -13.57 37.33 2.88
N GLU A 505 -13.34 36.62 3.99
CA GLU A 505 -13.23 35.15 4.07
C GLU A 505 -14.56 34.51 4.53
N LEU A 506 -14.78 33.22 4.21
CA LEU A 506 -15.80 32.37 4.86
C LEU A 506 -15.27 30.93 5.06
N PRO A 507 -15.42 30.34 6.25
CA PRO A 507 -15.00 28.96 6.53
C PRO A 507 -16.08 27.92 6.22
N VAL A 508 -15.67 26.65 6.13
CA VAL A 508 -16.54 25.47 5.86
C VAL A 508 -16.87 24.73 7.16
N ALA A 509 -18.04 24.10 7.23
CA ALA A 509 -18.48 23.29 8.37
C ALA A 509 -18.17 21.78 8.19
N GLU A 510 -17.97 21.07 9.30
CA GLU A 510 -17.88 19.60 9.34
C GLU A 510 -19.07 19.02 10.13
N GLU A 511 -19.73 17.99 9.60
CA GLU A 511 -20.68 17.14 10.35
C GLU A 511 -19.99 15.90 10.91
N THR A 512 -20.52 15.34 12.00
CA THR A 512 -20.01 14.12 12.64
C THR A 512 -21.10 13.07 12.82
N VAL A 513 -20.76 11.80 12.62
CA VAL A 513 -21.72 10.67 12.60
C VAL A 513 -21.47 9.69 13.74
N LEU A 514 -22.55 9.25 14.38
CA LEU A 514 -22.56 8.32 15.52
C LEU A 514 -22.48 6.84 15.10
N PRO A 515 -21.84 5.95 15.90
CA PRO A 515 -21.88 4.50 15.70
C PRO A 515 -23.02 3.81 16.48
N THR A 516 -23.60 2.75 15.89
CA THR A 516 -24.70 1.94 16.48
C THR A 516 -24.18 0.64 17.13
N LEU A 517 -24.93 0.09 18.10
CA LEU A 517 -24.60 -1.13 18.85
C LEU A 517 -25.53 -2.31 18.53
N ILE A 518 -25.01 -3.54 18.53
CA ILE A 518 -25.76 -4.82 18.57
C ILE A 518 -25.06 -5.79 19.56
N PRO A 519 -25.78 -6.56 20.41
CA PRO A 519 -25.20 -7.17 21.63
C PRO A 519 -24.86 -8.67 21.52
N LYS A 520 -24.16 -9.20 22.55
CA LYS A 520 -24.09 -10.64 22.92
C LYS A 520 -24.00 -10.81 24.45
N GLU A 521 -24.29 -12.03 24.91
CA GLU A 521 -24.76 -12.30 26.28
C GLU A 521 -23.79 -13.07 27.20
N ASN A 522 -24.09 -12.98 28.51
CA ASN A 522 -24.07 -14.04 29.54
C ASN A 522 -22.77 -14.67 30.10
N ARG A 523 -22.80 -14.83 31.43
CA ARG A 523 -21.99 -15.70 32.33
C ARG A 523 -20.48 -15.37 32.52
N SER A 524 -19.87 -15.58 33.69
CA SER A 524 -20.42 -15.91 35.03
C SER A 524 -19.39 -15.72 36.17
N GLU A 525 -19.88 -15.28 37.34
CA GLU A 525 -19.39 -15.59 38.71
C GLU A 525 -18.06 -15.01 39.23
N LYS A 526 -17.97 -15.03 40.58
CA LYS A 526 -16.96 -14.49 41.51
C LYS A 526 -16.40 -15.68 42.35
N PRO A 527 -15.46 -15.53 43.32
CA PRO A 527 -14.82 -14.32 43.85
C PRO A 527 -13.27 -14.37 43.90
N ASP A 528 -12.63 -13.29 44.37
CA ASP A 528 -11.27 -13.35 44.92
C ASP A 528 -11.10 -12.46 46.18
N ARG A 529 -10.01 -12.66 46.95
CA ARG A 529 -9.89 -12.26 48.36
C ARG A 529 -8.93 -11.08 48.62
N SER A 530 -9.52 -10.01 49.17
CA SER A 530 -9.02 -9.18 50.28
C SER A 530 -7.59 -8.59 50.30
N ARG A 531 -7.51 -7.28 50.61
CA ARG A 531 -6.36 -6.52 51.19
C ARG A 531 -5.16 -6.30 50.24
N SER A 532 -4.38 -5.21 50.36
CA SER A 532 -4.58 -3.90 51.01
C SER A 532 -3.51 -2.93 50.46
N SER A 533 -3.85 -1.67 50.22
CA SER A 533 -2.85 -0.65 49.84
C SER A 533 -3.28 0.76 50.26
N ASN A 534 -2.45 1.45 51.04
CA ASN A 534 -2.67 2.83 51.45
C ASN A 534 -2.71 3.75 50.22
N ARG A 535 -3.78 4.53 50.07
CA ARG A 535 -3.78 5.71 49.19
C ARG A 535 -3.20 6.90 49.96
N ARG A 536 -2.36 7.69 49.29
CA ARG A 536 -2.17 9.11 49.58
C ARG A 536 -2.95 9.91 48.54
N ASP A 537 -3.25 11.15 48.90
CA ASP A 537 -4.39 11.88 48.36
C ASP A 537 -4.17 12.41 46.94
N LYS A 538 -5.26 12.52 46.18
CA LYS A 538 -5.36 13.40 45.02
C LYS A 538 -5.88 14.78 45.48
N PRO A 539 -5.51 15.89 44.82
CA PRO A 539 -6.29 17.11 44.97
C PRO A 539 -7.73 16.86 44.54
N ALA A 540 -8.69 17.43 45.27
CA ALA A 540 -10.09 17.39 44.89
C ALA A 540 -10.33 18.27 43.66
N ALA A 541 -11.17 17.81 42.74
CA ALA A 541 -11.73 18.70 41.73
C ALA A 541 -12.84 19.53 42.38
N GLU A 542 -12.92 20.82 42.04
CA GLU A 542 -14.04 21.66 42.46
C GLU A 542 -15.34 21.18 41.79
N PRO A 543 -16.48 21.19 42.49
CA PRO A 543 -17.76 20.77 41.91
C PRO A 543 -18.21 21.76 40.82
N PRO A 544 -18.88 21.28 39.74
CA PRO A 544 -19.35 22.14 38.65
C PRO A 544 -20.36 23.19 39.15
N GLN A 545 -20.24 24.42 38.64
CA GLN A 545 -21.15 25.52 38.97
C GLN A 545 -22.52 25.25 38.32
N VAL A 546 -23.56 25.08 39.14
CA VAL A 546 -24.94 24.98 38.65
C VAL A 546 -25.49 26.39 38.46
N ILE A 547 -26.03 26.68 37.27
CA ILE A 547 -26.57 28.01 36.91
C ILE A 547 -28.02 27.83 36.48
N GLN A 548 -28.92 28.64 37.05
CA GLN A 548 -30.34 28.65 36.69
C GLN A 548 -30.63 29.80 35.71
N VAL A 549 -31.45 29.51 34.70
CA VAL A 549 -31.87 30.47 33.67
C VAL A 549 -33.38 30.36 33.50
N GLU A 550 -34.11 31.46 33.65
CA GLU A 550 -35.55 31.48 33.38
C GLU A 550 -35.82 31.67 31.89
N MET A 551 -36.59 30.77 31.27
CA MET A 551 -37.03 30.86 29.87
C MET A 551 -38.44 30.29 29.69
N THR A 552 -39.28 30.98 28.92
CA THR A 552 -40.57 30.42 28.47
C THR A 552 -40.35 29.25 27.50
N LEU A 553 -41.39 28.43 27.29
CA LEU A 553 -41.31 27.30 26.34
C LEU A 553 -41.05 27.76 24.89
N GLU A 554 -41.64 28.89 24.48
CA GLU A 554 -41.42 29.47 23.14
C GLU A 554 -39.96 29.93 22.96
N GLU A 555 -39.34 30.51 23.99
CA GLU A 555 -37.92 30.87 23.97
C GLU A 555 -37.00 29.63 23.95
N GLN A 556 -37.37 28.55 24.66
CA GLN A 556 -36.61 27.30 24.65
C GLN A 556 -36.58 26.65 23.25
N ASP A 557 -37.74 26.57 22.58
CA ASP A 557 -37.82 26.04 21.20
C ASP A 557 -37.04 26.92 20.21
N VAL A 558 -37.13 28.25 20.32
CA VAL A 558 -36.37 29.17 19.46
C VAL A 558 -34.86 29.05 19.68
N TYR A 559 -34.39 28.96 20.93
CA TYR A 559 -32.96 28.80 21.22
C TYR A 559 -32.43 27.44 20.75
N ALA A 560 -33.23 26.37 20.88
CA ALA A 560 -32.90 25.05 20.35
C ALA A 560 -32.79 25.05 18.81
N LEU A 561 -33.75 25.66 18.10
CA LEU A 561 -33.71 25.81 16.64
C LEU A 561 -32.53 26.66 16.14
N MET A 562 -32.13 27.67 16.91
CA MET A 562 -31.00 28.55 16.59
C MET A 562 -29.64 28.01 17.06
N GLY A 563 -29.60 26.89 17.81
CA GLY A 563 -28.37 26.32 18.36
C GLY A 563 -27.71 27.18 19.46
N VAL A 564 -28.46 28.08 20.10
CA VAL A 564 -27.93 29.06 21.07
C VAL A 564 -28.04 28.52 22.50
N SER A 565 -26.95 28.60 23.27
CA SER A 565 -26.95 28.18 24.68
C SER A 565 -27.78 29.13 25.56
N PRO A 566 -28.64 28.61 26.45
CA PRO A 566 -29.34 29.41 27.47
C PRO A 566 -28.42 30.26 28.37
N LEU A 567 -27.11 29.98 28.45
CA LEU A 567 -26.15 30.82 29.17
C LEU A 567 -26.11 32.28 28.68
N VAL A 568 -26.58 32.58 27.46
CA VAL A 568 -26.71 33.95 26.95
C VAL A 568 -27.71 34.79 27.77
N LEU A 569 -28.65 34.14 28.47
CA LEU A 569 -29.63 34.76 29.36
C LEU A 569 -29.26 34.66 30.85
N ALA A 570 -28.08 34.13 31.18
CA ALA A 570 -27.61 34.06 32.56
C ALA A 570 -27.24 35.45 33.10
N THR A 571 -27.76 35.81 34.28
CA THR A 571 -27.52 37.09 34.94
C THR A 571 -26.28 37.09 35.86
N GLU A 572 -25.62 35.95 36.03
CA GLU A 572 -24.39 35.78 36.83
C GLU A 572 -23.16 35.53 35.95
N GLU A 573 -21.99 36.03 36.37
CA GLU A 573 -20.73 35.80 35.65
C GLU A 573 -20.29 34.32 35.76
N VAL A 574 -20.20 33.64 34.61
CA VAL A 574 -19.80 32.24 34.50
C VAL A 574 -18.27 32.13 34.53
N LYS A 575 -17.71 31.47 35.57
CA LYS A 575 -16.25 31.34 35.72
C LYS A 575 -15.60 30.46 34.65
N ASP A 576 -16.26 29.37 34.28
CA ASP A 576 -15.73 28.43 33.29
C ASP A 576 -16.89 27.75 32.52
N PRO A 577 -17.25 28.23 31.32
CA PRO A 577 -18.48 27.83 30.62
C PRO A 577 -18.47 26.38 30.13
N LYS A 578 -17.33 25.69 30.20
CA LYS A 578 -17.19 24.26 29.83
C LYS A 578 -17.48 23.30 30.98
N SER A 579 -17.61 23.80 32.21
CA SER A 579 -17.93 23.00 33.41
C SER A 579 -19.14 23.52 34.19
N ALA A 580 -19.86 24.51 33.65
CA ALA A 580 -21.15 24.94 34.18
C ALA A 580 -22.27 23.96 33.81
N VAL A 581 -23.16 23.67 34.76
CA VAL A 581 -24.37 22.85 34.54
C VAL A 581 -25.58 23.78 34.52
N VAL A 582 -26.17 23.96 33.34
CA VAL A 582 -27.30 24.87 33.14
C VAL A 582 -28.61 24.16 33.45
N THR A 583 -29.45 24.77 34.27
CA THR A 583 -30.82 24.31 34.56
C THR A 583 -31.78 25.38 34.10
N VAL A 584 -32.60 25.08 33.08
CA VAL A 584 -33.63 26.00 32.61
C VAL A 584 -34.90 25.80 33.44
N THR A 585 -35.50 26.88 33.91
CA THR A 585 -36.74 26.90 34.70
C THR A 585 -37.78 27.83 34.07
N LEU A 586 -39.06 27.62 34.38
CA LEU A 586 -40.10 28.55 33.89
C LEU A 586 -40.07 29.87 34.68
N PRO A 587 -40.39 31.02 34.05
CA PRO A 587 -40.33 32.32 34.73
C PRO A 587 -41.21 32.38 35.99
N GLY A 588 -40.62 32.78 37.12
CA GLY A 588 -41.30 32.85 38.42
C GLY A 588 -41.36 31.55 39.23
N GLU A 589 -40.76 30.45 38.75
CA GLU A 589 -40.68 29.18 39.50
C GLU A 589 -39.55 29.19 40.57
N SER A 590 -38.62 30.16 40.47
CA SER A 590 -37.39 30.35 41.26
C SER A 590 -37.54 30.62 42.77
N SER A 591 -38.74 30.44 43.34
CA SER A 591 -39.03 30.76 44.76
C SER A 591 -38.97 29.57 45.73
N ARG A 592 -38.53 28.36 45.29
CA ARG A 592 -38.43 27.18 46.17
C ARG A 592 -37.26 26.23 45.86
N VAL A 593 -36.05 26.62 46.30
CA VAL A 593 -35.09 25.79 47.08
C VAL A 593 -33.89 26.68 47.36
N ASN A 594 -33.72 27.10 48.61
CA ASN A 594 -32.48 27.73 49.07
C ASN A 594 -32.24 27.41 50.54
N ASN A 595 -31.61 26.25 50.78
CA ASN A 595 -30.96 25.86 52.03
C ASN A 595 -30.14 24.58 51.78
N GLY A 596 -28.85 24.61 52.12
CA GLY A 596 -27.96 23.48 51.87
C GLY A 596 -28.21 22.29 52.80
N ALA A 597 -28.46 21.11 52.23
CA ALA A 597 -28.55 19.86 52.97
C ALA A 597 -27.78 18.75 52.24
N THR A 598 -26.62 18.36 52.77
CA THR A 598 -25.83 17.23 52.25
C THR A 598 -26.52 15.92 52.64
N VAL A 599 -27.21 15.26 51.71
CA VAL A 599 -27.93 14.00 51.98
C VAL A 599 -27.49 12.90 51.01
N THR A 600 -27.06 11.77 51.57
CA THR A 600 -26.60 10.59 50.84
C THR A 600 -27.72 9.55 50.71
N THR A 601 -28.02 9.12 49.48
CA THR A 601 -28.79 7.90 49.17
C THR A 601 -28.03 7.16 48.05
N ILE A 602 -27.65 5.88 48.11
CA ILE A 602 -28.19 4.66 48.75
C ILE A 602 -29.44 4.14 48.02
N PHE A 603 -29.21 3.19 47.12
CA PHE A 603 -30.22 2.28 46.56
C PHE A 603 -30.51 1.11 47.51
N PRO A 604 -31.79 0.78 47.75
CA PRO A 604 -32.24 -0.56 48.13
C PRO A 604 -32.62 -1.43 46.89
N PRO A 605 -32.78 -2.76 47.04
CA PRO A 605 -32.90 -3.71 45.91
C PRO A 605 -34.34 -4.18 45.61
N ASP A 606 -34.46 -5.03 44.58
CA ASP A 606 -35.71 -5.68 44.11
C ASP A 606 -36.46 -6.50 45.18
N ALA A 607 -37.79 -6.48 45.10
CA ALA A 607 -38.69 -7.47 45.71
C ALA A 607 -39.99 -7.62 44.91
N PHE A 608 -40.47 -8.87 44.74
CA PHE A 608 -41.72 -9.25 44.07
C PHE A 608 -42.85 -9.54 45.09
N MET A 609 -44.12 -9.22 44.76
CA MET A 609 -45.33 -10.10 44.84
C MET A 609 -46.67 -9.36 45.13
N GLN A 610 -47.74 -9.84 44.47
CA GLN A 610 -49.18 -9.83 44.89
C GLN A 610 -49.92 -8.46 44.98
N SER A 611 -51.24 -8.32 44.73
CA SER A 611 -52.31 -9.24 44.23
C SER A 611 -53.56 -8.44 43.74
N GLU A 612 -54.45 -9.10 42.96
CA GLU A 612 -55.95 -9.06 42.88
C GLU A 612 -56.79 -7.88 43.44
N ALA A 613 -57.96 -7.44 42.91
CA ALA A 613 -58.79 -7.81 41.73
C ALA A 613 -59.94 -6.77 41.47
N GLU A 614 -60.86 -7.06 40.51
CA GLU A 614 -62.18 -6.40 40.22
C GLU A 614 -62.14 -4.95 39.63
N GLU A 615 -63.13 -4.40 38.89
CA GLU A 615 -64.52 -4.80 38.48
C GLU A 615 -64.85 -4.30 37.02
N ALA A 616 -66.13 -4.32 36.56
CA ALA A 616 -66.60 -3.95 35.19
C ALA A 616 -67.87 -3.03 35.26
N PRO A 617 -68.80 -2.84 34.26
CA PRO A 617 -68.85 -3.07 32.79
C PRO A 617 -69.38 -1.80 31.98
N PRO A 618 -70.42 -1.82 31.10
CA PRO A 618 -70.47 -2.20 29.65
C PRO A 618 -71.00 -1.13 28.64
N SER A 619 -70.89 -1.38 27.31
CA SER A 619 -72.03 -1.25 26.34
C SER A 619 -71.81 -1.80 24.90
N ARG A 620 -72.71 -2.73 24.49
CA ARG A 620 -73.41 -3.05 23.19
C ARG A 620 -72.96 -2.43 21.83
N SER A 621 -73.21 -3.03 20.63
CA SER A 621 -74.26 -4.01 20.19
C SER A 621 -73.93 -4.90 18.94
N SER A 622 -74.65 -6.05 18.84
CA SER A 622 -74.90 -7.06 17.74
C SER A 622 -74.76 -6.67 16.24
N PHE A 623 -74.60 -7.56 15.24
CA PHE A 623 -75.15 -8.93 14.91
C PHE A 623 -74.08 -9.85 14.21
N SER A 624 -74.19 -11.15 13.82
CA SER A 624 -75.23 -12.18 13.47
C SER A 624 -75.76 -12.16 12.00
N ALA A 625 -75.94 -13.26 11.23
CA ALA A 625 -75.83 -14.73 11.46
C ALA A 625 -75.68 -15.60 10.15
N ASN A 626 -75.64 -16.93 10.34
CA ASN A 626 -75.40 -18.11 9.46
C ASN A 626 -76.16 -18.29 8.12
N ASP A 627 -75.72 -19.22 7.24
CA ASP A 627 -76.33 -20.57 7.03
C ASP A 627 -75.53 -21.52 6.06
N GLU A 628 -76.10 -22.67 5.66
CA GLU A 628 -75.40 -23.97 5.42
C GLU A 628 -75.14 -24.46 3.96
N ALA A 629 -74.43 -25.61 3.86
CA ALA A 629 -74.69 -26.79 3.00
C ALA A 629 -73.94 -27.08 1.65
N ASN A 630 -72.84 -27.85 1.78
CA ASN A 630 -72.67 -29.24 1.23
C ASN A 630 -72.36 -29.54 -0.27
N VAL A 631 -71.72 -30.72 -0.47
CA VAL A 631 -71.48 -31.55 -1.68
C VAL A 631 -70.36 -31.17 -2.66
N GLY A 632 -69.39 -32.09 -2.86
CA GLY A 632 -68.43 -32.08 -3.99
C GLY A 632 -67.14 -32.88 -3.75
N SER A 633 -67.06 -34.13 -4.20
CA SER A 633 -65.96 -35.07 -3.87
C SER A 633 -65.13 -35.57 -5.08
N THR A 634 -63.80 -35.42 -5.01
CA THR A 634 -62.75 -36.34 -5.54
C THR A 634 -61.38 -35.81 -5.02
N SER A 635 -60.49 -36.54 -4.35
CA SER A 635 -59.89 -37.87 -4.59
C SER A 635 -58.73 -37.86 -5.60
N LEU A 636 -57.49 -37.66 -5.12
CA LEU A 636 -56.39 -38.65 -5.14
C LEU A 636 -55.11 -38.10 -4.44
N GLU A 637 -54.26 -39.00 -3.97
CA GLU A 637 -53.06 -38.73 -3.14
C GLU A 637 -51.73 -38.98 -3.90
N PRO A 638 -50.54 -38.59 -3.35
CA PRO A 638 -49.31 -38.43 -4.13
C PRO A 638 -48.40 -39.67 -4.19
N GLU A 639 -47.47 -39.64 -5.15
CA GLU A 639 -46.36 -40.59 -5.40
C GLU A 639 -45.09 -39.78 -5.79
N PRO A 640 -43.85 -40.31 -5.69
CA PRO A 640 -42.91 -39.70 -4.75
C PRO A 640 -41.51 -39.40 -5.29
N SER A 641 -40.59 -39.09 -4.38
CA SER A 641 -39.16 -38.90 -4.60
C SER A 641 -38.45 -40.13 -5.20
N LEU A 642 -37.52 -39.90 -6.13
CA LEU A 642 -36.56 -40.90 -6.58
C LEU A 642 -35.13 -40.47 -6.25
N GLU A 643 -34.42 -41.33 -5.54
CA GLU A 643 -32.95 -41.36 -5.53
C GLU A 643 -32.45 -41.90 -6.89
N MET A 644 -31.19 -41.63 -7.24
CA MET A 644 -30.54 -42.31 -8.37
C MET A 644 -29.16 -42.86 -7.97
N THR A 645 -28.92 -44.11 -8.33
CA THR A 645 -27.85 -44.95 -7.80
C THR A 645 -26.61 -45.03 -8.70
N VAL A 646 -25.53 -45.54 -8.11
CA VAL A 646 -24.26 -45.87 -8.78
C VAL A 646 -24.43 -47.03 -9.76
N PRO A 647 -23.73 -47.02 -10.92
CA PRO A 647 -23.51 -48.21 -11.73
C PRO A 647 -22.08 -48.76 -11.58
N GLU A 648 -21.96 -49.98 -11.06
CA GLU A 648 -20.93 -50.94 -11.51
C GLU A 648 -21.62 -52.04 -12.33
N VAL A 649 -20.91 -52.67 -13.28
CA VAL A 649 -20.84 -54.14 -13.47
C VAL A 649 -19.86 -54.47 -14.61
N SER A 650 -19.31 -55.69 -14.56
CA SER A 650 -18.06 -56.16 -15.16
C SER A 650 -18.21 -56.97 -16.48
N THR A 651 -17.13 -57.70 -16.84
CA THR A 651 -16.95 -58.73 -17.90
C THR A 651 -16.38 -58.22 -19.24
N ASP A 652 -15.54 -58.98 -19.97
CA ASP A 652 -15.23 -60.43 -19.86
C ASP A 652 -13.81 -60.85 -20.34
N ALA A 653 -13.40 -62.10 -20.01
CA ALA A 653 -12.45 -63.04 -20.68
C ALA A 653 -11.05 -62.60 -21.24
N ALA A 654 -9.99 -63.43 -21.36
CA ALA A 654 -9.60 -64.75 -20.80
C ALA A 654 -8.09 -65.06 -21.10
N ASP A 655 -7.51 -66.08 -20.44
CA ASP A 655 -6.25 -66.82 -20.71
C ASP A 655 -4.87 -66.09 -20.83
N GLY A 656 -3.73 -66.66 -20.42
CA GLY A 656 -3.52 -67.91 -19.68
C GLY A 656 -2.02 -68.28 -19.46
N ASN A 657 -1.78 -69.14 -18.45
CA ASN A 657 -0.64 -70.08 -18.23
C ASN A 657 0.85 -69.62 -18.43
N GLY A 658 1.74 -69.83 -17.42
CA GLY A 658 3.20 -69.63 -17.63
C GLY A 658 4.12 -69.56 -16.38
N SER A 659 4.51 -70.72 -15.85
CA SER A 659 5.39 -70.89 -14.67
C SER A 659 6.73 -70.11 -14.59
N SER A 660 7.18 -69.75 -13.37
CA SER A 660 8.43 -70.32 -12.78
C SER A 660 8.59 -69.97 -11.27
N ARG A 661 9.67 -70.48 -10.63
CA ARG A 661 9.89 -70.45 -9.17
C ARG A 661 11.16 -69.69 -8.78
N ARG A 662 11.15 -68.95 -7.66
CA ARG A 662 12.14 -69.11 -6.55
C ARG A 662 11.75 -68.37 -5.26
N ARG A 663 12.33 -68.82 -4.14
CA ARG A 663 11.95 -68.43 -2.76
C ARG A 663 13.20 -68.48 -1.85
N ARG A 664 13.47 -67.41 -1.08
CA ARG A 664 14.29 -67.33 0.17
C ARG A 664 14.20 -65.86 0.65
N ARG A 665 13.70 -65.44 1.83
CA ARG A 665 13.64 -65.87 3.26
C ARG A 665 14.85 -65.48 4.14
N ARG A 666 14.58 -64.57 5.11
CA ARG A 666 15.23 -64.37 6.44
C ARG A 666 16.71 -63.89 6.41
N SER A 667 17.33 -63.36 7.46
CA SER A 667 17.02 -63.12 8.91
C SER A 667 17.91 -61.94 9.37
N SER A 668 17.57 -60.96 10.22
CA SER A 668 17.05 -60.89 11.61
C SER A 668 18.09 -60.98 12.76
N ALA A 669 18.26 -59.85 13.48
CA ALA A 669 18.57 -59.71 14.93
C ALA A 669 19.97 -60.01 15.49
N VAL A 670 20.12 -59.73 16.80
CA VAL A 670 21.32 -59.69 17.69
C VAL A 670 22.17 -58.43 17.47
N GLU A 671 22.33 -57.45 18.39
CA GLU A 671 22.48 -57.37 19.87
C GLU A 671 23.93 -57.49 20.39
N SER A 672 24.16 -56.90 21.58
CA SER A 672 25.42 -56.78 22.34
C SER A 672 26.54 -55.91 21.72
N GLU A 673 27.49 -55.36 22.47
CA GLU A 673 27.45 -54.62 23.76
C GLU A 673 28.87 -54.05 24.04
N ASN A 674 29.00 -53.01 24.88
CA ASN A 674 30.27 -52.58 25.51
C ASN A 674 31.39 -52.06 24.57
N ALA A 675 32.45 -51.35 25.02
CA ALA A 675 32.59 -50.35 26.09
C ALA A 675 33.96 -49.63 25.95
N ALA A 676 34.22 -48.64 26.83
CA ALA A 676 35.52 -48.09 27.20
C ALA A 676 36.32 -47.21 26.18
N ASN A 677 36.33 -45.91 26.48
CA ASN A 677 37.52 -45.08 26.75
C ASN A 677 38.90 -45.59 26.26
N ALA A 678 39.63 -44.76 25.50
CA ALA A 678 40.82 -44.09 26.02
C ALA A 678 41.42 -43.02 25.07
N VAL A 679 41.59 -41.83 25.63
CA VAL A 679 42.65 -40.83 25.45
C VAL A 679 43.95 -41.33 24.79
N VAL A 680 44.44 -40.60 23.79
CA VAL A 680 45.88 -40.37 23.49
C VAL A 680 46.05 -38.92 23.01
N ASP A 681 47.08 -38.22 23.48
CA ASP A 681 47.40 -36.82 23.13
C ASP A 681 48.07 -36.66 21.75
N SER A 682 47.85 -35.52 21.09
CA SER A 682 48.79 -34.80 20.19
C SER A 682 48.25 -33.41 19.85
#